data_AF-A0A2Z7DJU6-F1
#
_entry.id   AF-A0A2Z7DJU6-F1
#
_cell.length_a   1.000
_cell.length_b   1.000
_cell.length_c   1.000
_cell.angle_alpha   90.00
_cell.angle_beta   90.00
_cell.angle_gamma   90.00
#
_symmetry.space_group_name_H-M   'P 1'
#
loop_
_entity.id
_entity.type
_entity.pdbx_description
1 polymer ?
#
loop_
_entity_poly.entity_id
_entity_poly.type
_entity_poly.pdbx_seq_one_letter_code
_entity_poly.pdbx_strand_id
1 'polypeptide(L)'
;MMSSAEENDVLSDVEADDPVHIDIKTPESISAEKFKELLAELDRERIAREAAENSKNDLQVSFNRLKVLCHEAIKKRDECSRQRDEAVSGKEEALSKLDSVSKELKEEIKLKEEALRQKGEVLKQLEDVEKAREATRVEMETGSSMLVSGTEKISRKVSIYKDFGGSGLPKSNKYSGLPAVAYSVIKRTNDIVEELVKQIESSVKARNEARELVDHRNYEIAIEVSQLEATIGGLREEVAKKSEEIENLKHSIDEKNGKMSELEREFFEKQGTIESELSRLRLLVNEYESKLETQKPLLIDQLNLVSSIHDEMCKAMKIVDTKKSSELSESLFLAQESNEENIRASLAGMESIYELIKIVVEKTRDSIEDKTREVKSLSETITQLVNEKEQIGSLLRSTLSKRSSVDLSSKTNQLFKVAENGLKEAGIDYKFSKFQPSKGKLGTEESEEDEVYSLASALENIIKQSQLEIIELKHSVEELRKESSLYKEHVDSQAKELNQLRQHVEELEEKERVANENVEGLMMDISSAEEEIMRWKVAAQQEAAAGQAVEQEYVAQLAAVRQELEEARQAVTDSEKKLKFKEETAEAAMIARDAAEKSLKLADMRTSRLRDRVEELTRQLDELDTRGSNRSETHQESANEMELSEPLL
;
A
#
# COMPACT_ATOMS: atom_id res chain seq x y z
N MET A 1 -1.28 12.82 -51.12
CA MET A 1 -0.84 11.46 -51.48
C MET A 1 -1.42 10.55 -50.41
N MET A 2 -2.58 9.94 -50.69
CA MET A 2 -2.77 8.50 -51.01
C MET A 2 -2.23 7.60 -49.89
N SER A 3 -2.99 6.73 -49.22
CA SER A 3 -4.12 5.92 -49.67
C SER A 3 -5.02 5.49 -48.50
N SER A 4 -6.32 5.66 -48.69
CA SER A 4 -7.39 4.93 -48.01
C SER A 4 -7.39 3.46 -48.45
N ALA A 5 -7.49 2.53 -47.51
CA ALA A 5 -7.94 1.16 -47.76
C ALA A 5 -9.03 0.83 -46.74
N GLU A 6 -10.26 0.88 -47.23
CA GLU A 6 -11.45 0.31 -46.60
C GLU A 6 -11.38 -1.21 -46.78
N GLU A 7 -11.39 -1.97 -45.68
CA GLU A 7 -11.76 -3.39 -45.70
C GLU A 7 -13.21 -3.50 -45.23
N ASN A 8 -14.12 -3.34 -46.20
CA ASN A 8 -15.48 -3.85 -46.14
C ASN A 8 -15.40 -5.37 -46.32
N ASP A 9 -15.35 -6.11 -45.23
CA ASP A 9 -15.53 -7.55 -45.28
C ASP A 9 -17.03 -7.87 -45.29
N VAL A 10 -17.49 -8.29 -46.45
CA VAL A 10 -18.87 -8.63 -46.79
C VAL A 10 -19.10 -10.07 -46.33
N LEU A 11 -19.74 -10.25 -45.17
CA LEU A 11 -20.34 -11.54 -44.81
C LEU A 11 -21.81 -11.53 -45.24
N SER A 12 -22.03 -11.77 -46.54
CA SER A 12 -23.30 -12.24 -47.06
C SER A 12 -23.34 -13.76 -46.97
N ASP A 13 -23.89 -14.29 -45.88
CA ASP A 13 -24.43 -15.65 -45.85
C ASP A 13 -25.77 -15.60 -45.13
N VAL A 14 -26.76 -15.12 -45.87
CA VAL A 14 -28.18 -15.32 -45.58
C VAL A 14 -28.58 -16.48 -46.48
N GLU A 15 -28.56 -17.70 -45.94
CA GLU A 15 -29.35 -18.80 -46.49
C GLU A 15 -30.81 -18.34 -46.49
N ALA A 16 -31.32 -18.03 -47.68
CA ALA A 16 -32.72 -17.79 -47.91
C ALA A 16 -33.44 -19.14 -47.79
N ASP A 17 -34.01 -19.40 -46.62
CA ASP A 17 -34.99 -20.48 -46.45
C ASP A 17 -36.16 -20.24 -47.41
N ASP A 18 -36.39 -21.22 -48.28
CA ASP A 18 -37.54 -21.29 -49.18
C ASP A 18 -38.86 -21.06 -48.42
N PRO A 19 -39.82 -20.29 -48.98
CA PRO A 19 -41.12 -20.11 -48.34
C PRO A 19 -41.86 -21.45 -48.39
N VAL A 20 -41.89 -22.17 -47.26
CA VAL A 20 -42.73 -23.35 -47.07
C VAL A 20 -44.17 -22.98 -47.41
N HIS A 21 -44.68 -23.63 -48.44
CA HIS A 21 -46.03 -23.44 -48.96
C HIS A 21 -47.05 -23.72 -47.85
N ILE A 22 -47.69 -22.68 -47.33
CA ILE A 22 -48.82 -22.83 -46.40
C ILE A 22 -49.98 -23.41 -47.20
N ASP A 23 -50.16 -24.71 -47.09
CA ASP A 23 -51.31 -25.44 -47.62
C ASP A 23 -52.55 -25.05 -46.79
N ILE A 24 -53.27 -24.01 -47.26
CA ILE A 24 -54.55 -23.59 -46.68
C ILE A 24 -55.59 -24.66 -47.06
N LYS A 25 -55.67 -25.71 -46.25
CA LYS A 25 -56.80 -26.64 -46.28
C LYS A 25 -58.07 -25.90 -45.83
N THR A 26 -59.02 -25.76 -46.74
CA THR A 26 -60.39 -25.29 -46.47
C THR A 26 -61.15 -26.27 -45.56
N PRO A 27 -62.16 -25.80 -44.82
CA PRO A 27 -62.28 -26.04 -43.39
C PRO A 27 -63.04 -27.33 -43.07
N GLU A 28 -62.41 -28.21 -42.30
CA GLU A 28 -63.16 -29.08 -41.39
C GLU A 28 -63.95 -28.18 -40.44
N SER A 29 -65.24 -28.46 -40.24
CA SER A 29 -66.13 -27.67 -39.39
C SER A 29 -65.51 -27.47 -38.00
N ILE A 30 -64.91 -26.29 -37.79
CA ILE A 30 -64.24 -25.89 -36.55
C ILE A 30 -65.35 -25.77 -35.50
N SER A 31 -65.35 -26.64 -34.49
CA SER A 31 -66.25 -26.48 -33.36
C SER A 31 -65.92 -25.17 -32.62
N ALA A 32 -66.91 -24.56 -31.97
CA ALA A 32 -66.70 -23.33 -31.21
C ALA A 32 -65.59 -23.44 -30.15
N GLU A 33 -65.32 -24.65 -29.66
CA GLU A 33 -64.22 -24.94 -28.73
C GLU A 33 -62.85 -24.90 -29.42
N LYS A 34 -62.68 -25.53 -30.59
CA LYS A 34 -61.44 -25.44 -31.37
C LYS A 34 -61.10 -24.01 -31.79
N PHE A 35 -62.12 -23.19 -32.07
CA PHE A 35 -61.92 -21.78 -32.40
C PHE A 35 -61.43 -20.96 -31.18
N LYS A 36 -61.98 -21.22 -29.99
CA LYS A 36 -61.51 -20.59 -28.74
C LYS A 36 -60.09 -21.03 -28.38
N GLU A 37 -59.76 -22.30 -28.61
CA GLU A 37 -58.43 -22.85 -28.39
C GLU A 37 -57.40 -22.22 -29.34
N LEU A 38 -57.73 -22.05 -30.63
CA LEU A 38 -56.90 -21.34 -31.61
C LEU A 38 -56.67 -19.86 -31.25
N LEU A 39 -57.67 -19.17 -30.69
CA LEU A 39 -57.51 -17.79 -30.21
C LEU A 39 -56.56 -17.74 -29.00
N ALA A 40 -56.67 -18.69 -28.08
CA ALA A 40 -55.74 -18.78 -26.95
C ALA A 40 -54.31 -19.14 -27.40
N GLU A 41 -54.16 -20.00 -28.42
CA GLU A 41 -52.87 -20.30 -29.05
C GLU A 41 -52.24 -19.05 -29.68
N LEU A 42 -53.04 -18.25 -30.41
CA LEU A 42 -52.59 -17.02 -31.05
C LEU A 42 -52.16 -15.95 -30.03
N ASP A 43 -52.90 -15.82 -28.92
CA ASP A 43 -52.54 -14.91 -27.84
C ASP A 43 -51.27 -15.37 -27.12
N ARG A 44 -51.10 -16.67 -26.88
CA ARG A 44 -49.85 -17.25 -26.35
C ARG A 44 -48.66 -16.97 -27.28
N GLU A 45 -48.85 -17.13 -28.59
CA GLU A 45 -47.81 -16.87 -29.58
C GLU A 45 -47.45 -15.38 -29.67
N ARG A 46 -48.44 -14.48 -29.56
CA ARG A 46 -48.19 -13.03 -29.51
C ARG A 46 -47.35 -12.64 -28.28
N ILE A 47 -47.70 -13.17 -27.11
CA ILE A 47 -46.96 -12.93 -25.87
C ILE A 47 -45.54 -13.49 -25.97
N ALA A 48 -45.38 -14.70 -26.53
CA ALA A 48 -44.06 -15.30 -26.75
C ALA A 48 -43.20 -14.47 -27.71
N ARG A 49 -43.80 -13.94 -28.78
CA ARG A 49 -43.11 -13.06 -29.73
C ARG A 49 -42.68 -11.73 -29.10
N GLU A 50 -43.55 -11.10 -28.33
CA GLU A 50 -43.23 -9.86 -27.62
C GLU A 50 -42.09 -10.07 -26.61
N ALA A 51 -42.11 -11.20 -25.88
CA ALA A 51 -41.02 -11.58 -24.98
C ALA A 51 -39.69 -11.81 -25.74
N ALA A 52 -39.74 -12.45 -26.91
CA ALA A 52 -38.57 -12.67 -27.75
C ALA A 52 -38.01 -11.35 -28.34
N GLU A 53 -38.87 -10.42 -28.75
CA GLU A 53 -38.46 -9.10 -29.25
C GLU A 53 -37.84 -8.26 -28.12
N ASN A 54 -38.40 -8.30 -26.91
CA ASN A 54 -37.81 -7.64 -25.73
C ASN A 54 -36.44 -8.23 -25.39
N SER A 55 -36.32 -9.57 -25.34
CA SER A 55 -35.03 -10.23 -25.10
C SER A 55 -33.98 -9.89 -26.16
N LYS A 56 -34.37 -9.80 -27.43
CA LYS A 56 -33.48 -9.37 -28.51
C LYS A 56 -33.01 -7.93 -28.31
N ASN A 57 -33.88 -7.02 -27.89
CA ASN A 57 -33.52 -5.62 -27.63
C ASN A 57 -32.55 -5.50 -26.45
N ASP A 58 -32.76 -6.26 -25.37
CA ASP A 58 -31.84 -6.31 -24.23
C ASP A 58 -30.47 -6.86 -24.63
N LEU A 59 -30.46 -7.89 -25.48
CA LEU A 59 -29.23 -8.44 -26.03
C LEU A 59 -28.49 -7.43 -26.92
N GLN A 60 -29.23 -6.63 -27.71
CA GLN A 60 -28.65 -5.57 -28.53
C GLN A 60 -28.04 -4.44 -27.67
N VAL A 61 -28.69 -4.08 -26.57
CA VAL A 61 -28.18 -3.07 -25.62
C VAL A 61 -26.90 -3.58 -24.95
N SER A 62 -26.89 -4.82 -24.46
CA SER A 62 -25.70 -5.43 -23.86
C SER A 62 -24.55 -5.58 -24.86
N PHE A 63 -24.83 -5.96 -26.11
CA PHE A 63 -23.83 -6.01 -27.18
C PHE A 63 -23.24 -4.63 -27.48
N ASN A 64 -24.06 -3.57 -27.52
CA ASN A 64 -23.58 -2.21 -27.72
C ASN A 64 -22.70 -1.74 -26.55
N ARG A 65 -23.07 -2.07 -25.31
CA ARG A 65 -22.25 -1.78 -24.12
C ARG A 65 -20.91 -2.50 -24.18
N LEU A 66 -20.91 -3.79 -24.56
CA LEU A 66 -19.69 -4.57 -24.74
C LEU A 66 -18.79 -3.98 -25.84
N LYS A 67 -19.37 -3.53 -26.96
CA LYS A 67 -18.63 -2.88 -28.04
C LYS A 67 -17.94 -1.59 -27.57
N VAL A 68 -18.58 -0.79 -26.71
CA VAL A 68 -17.97 0.40 -26.11
C VAL A 68 -16.80 0.01 -25.21
N LEU A 69 -16.99 -0.99 -24.34
CA LEU A 69 -15.94 -1.50 -23.45
C LEU A 69 -14.74 -2.05 -24.23
N CYS A 70 -14.96 -2.78 -25.33
CA CYS A 70 -13.87 -3.25 -26.19
C CYS A 70 -13.08 -2.10 -26.82
N HIS A 71 -13.75 -1.05 -27.31
CA HIS A 71 -13.05 0.12 -27.85
C HIS A 71 -12.28 0.89 -26.77
N GLU A 72 -12.83 1.00 -25.56
CA GLU A 72 -12.14 1.65 -24.45
C GLU A 72 -10.90 0.85 -24.02
N ALA A 73 -11.01 -0.48 -23.97
CA ALA A 73 -9.88 -1.37 -23.68
C ALA A 73 -8.76 -1.25 -24.73
N ILE A 74 -9.12 -1.20 -26.02
CA ILE A 74 -8.17 -0.96 -27.12
C ILE A 74 -7.49 0.40 -26.95
N LYS A 75 -8.28 1.46 -26.69
CA LYS A 75 -7.74 2.81 -26.46
C LYS A 75 -6.76 2.85 -25.29
N LYS A 76 -7.07 2.21 -24.17
CA LYS A 76 -6.17 2.14 -23.00
C LYS A 76 -4.88 1.36 -23.32
N ARG A 77 -4.97 0.27 -24.08
CA ARG A 77 -3.78 -0.48 -24.53
C ARG A 77 -2.86 0.36 -25.42
N ASP A 78 -3.43 1.12 -26.34
CA ASP A 78 -2.68 1.94 -27.28
C ASP A 78 -2.04 3.14 -26.56
N GLU A 79 -2.77 3.75 -25.62
CA GLU A 79 -2.26 4.77 -24.70
C GLU A 79 -1.06 4.28 -23.89
N CYS A 80 -1.20 3.10 -23.27
CA CYS A 80 -0.13 2.47 -22.49
C CYS A 80 1.09 2.15 -23.36
N SER A 81 0.88 1.72 -24.60
CA SER A 81 1.98 1.45 -25.53
C SER A 81 2.73 2.72 -25.90
N ARG A 82 2.02 3.82 -26.17
CA ARG A 82 2.64 5.12 -26.44
C ARG A 82 3.43 5.66 -25.25
N GLN A 83 2.89 5.59 -24.04
CA GLN A 83 3.62 5.99 -22.83
C GLN A 83 4.90 5.16 -22.62
N ARG A 84 4.86 3.86 -22.94
CA ARG A 84 6.04 3.00 -22.91
C ARG A 84 7.09 3.44 -23.92
N ASP A 85 6.68 3.74 -25.14
CA ASP A 85 7.58 4.20 -26.21
C ASP A 85 8.21 5.56 -25.87
N GLU A 86 7.42 6.49 -25.32
CA GLU A 86 7.91 7.78 -24.80
C GLU A 86 8.93 7.59 -23.66
N ALA A 87 8.67 6.68 -22.73
CA ALA A 87 9.60 6.37 -21.65
C ALA A 87 10.91 5.72 -22.16
N VAL A 88 10.83 4.84 -23.16
CA VAL A 88 12.00 4.24 -23.81
C VAL A 88 12.81 5.31 -24.53
N SER A 89 12.16 6.19 -25.30
CA SER A 89 12.83 7.32 -25.97
C SER A 89 13.52 8.25 -24.98
N GLY A 90 12.87 8.57 -23.85
CA GLY A 90 13.47 9.38 -22.79
C GLY A 90 14.70 8.71 -22.16
N LYS A 91 14.67 7.38 -21.97
CA LYS A 91 15.81 6.60 -21.48
C LYS A 91 16.97 6.60 -22.47
N GLU A 92 16.69 6.48 -23.77
CA GLU A 92 17.70 6.50 -24.82
C GLU A 92 18.37 7.87 -24.94
N GLU A 93 17.60 8.96 -24.84
CA GLU A 93 18.14 10.32 -24.80
C GLU A 93 19.03 10.54 -23.56
N ALA A 94 18.61 10.05 -22.39
CA ALA A 94 19.42 10.12 -21.17
C ALA A 94 20.73 9.32 -21.29
N LEU A 95 20.68 8.13 -21.90
CA LEU A 95 21.87 7.33 -22.19
C LEU A 95 22.82 8.04 -23.16
N SER A 96 22.28 8.70 -24.19
CA SER A 96 23.09 9.49 -25.13
C SER A 96 23.78 10.67 -24.43
N LYS A 97 23.10 11.35 -23.50
CA LYS A 97 23.70 12.42 -22.68
C LYS A 97 24.76 11.88 -21.73
N LEU A 98 24.55 10.70 -21.15
CA LEU A 98 25.55 10.06 -20.29
C LEU A 98 26.81 9.69 -21.09
N ASP A 99 26.66 9.19 -22.31
CA ASP A 99 27.79 8.86 -23.19
C ASP A 99 28.57 10.13 -23.61
N SER A 100 27.89 11.25 -23.88
CA SER A 100 28.57 12.52 -24.18
C SER A 100 29.35 13.04 -22.97
N VAL A 101 28.75 13.05 -21.78
CA VAL A 101 29.43 13.46 -20.54
C VAL A 101 30.60 12.53 -20.21
N SER A 102 30.47 11.23 -20.46
CA SER A 102 31.56 10.27 -20.28
C SER A 102 32.74 10.55 -21.21
N LYS A 103 32.46 10.94 -22.46
CA LYS A 103 33.49 11.35 -23.43
C LYS A 103 34.19 12.64 -23.00
N GLU A 104 33.41 13.65 -22.58
CA GLU A 104 33.96 14.91 -22.06
C GLU A 104 34.85 14.68 -20.84
N LEU A 105 34.42 13.85 -19.89
CA LEU A 105 35.21 13.50 -18.70
C LEU A 105 36.53 12.80 -19.08
N LYS A 106 36.52 11.92 -20.08
CA LYS A 106 37.74 11.26 -20.56
C LYS A 106 38.72 12.26 -21.20
N GLU A 107 38.23 13.24 -21.94
CA GLU A 107 39.09 14.28 -22.52
C GLU A 107 39.64 15.22 -21.42
N GLU A 108 38.84 15.57 -20.43
CA GLU A 108 39.29 16.36 -19.27
C GLU A 108 40.38 15.62 -18.47
N ILE A 109 40.25 14.30 -18.27
CA ILE A 109 41.28 13.48 -17.63
C ILE A 109 42.58 13.52 -18.44
N LYS A 110 42.53 13.38 -19.77
CA LYS A 110 43.73 13.48 -20.62
C LYS A 110 44.38 14.85 -20.53
N LEU A 111 43.61 15.93 -20.54
CA LEU A 111 44.13 17.30 -20.39
C LEU A 111 44.82 17.48 -19.03
N LYS A 112 44.25 16.92 -17.97
CA LYS A 112 44.85 16.96 -16.63
C LYS A 112 46.16 16.15 -16.54
N GLU A 113 46.21 14.99 -17.17
CA GLU A 113 47.44 14.17 -17.26
C GLU A 113 48.54 14.91 -18.04
N GLU A 114 48.18 15.56 -19.15
CA GLU A 114 49.10 16.37 -19.94
C GLU A 114 49.65 17.57 -19.15
N ALA A 115 48.78 18.29 -18.43
CA ALA A 115 49.18 19.39 -17.55
C ALA A 115 50.11 18.93 -16.41
N LEU A 116 49.86 17.74 -15.85
CA LEU A 116 50.74 17.12 -14.84
C LEU A 116 52.12 16.79 -15.43
N ARG A 117 52.17 16.28 -16.67
CA ARG A 117 53.42 16.02 -17.38
C ARG A 117 54.21 17.29 -17.62
N GLN A 118 53.57 18.34 -18.14
CA GLN A 118 54.18 19.64 -18.36
C GLN A 118 54.72 20.25 -17.06
N LYS A 119 53.96 20.14 -15.95
CA LYS A 119 54.43 20.56 -14.62
C LYS A 119 55.68 19.79 -14.18
N GLY A 120 55.76 18.49 -14.46
CA GLY A 120 56.94 17.67 -14.19
C GLY A 120 58.16 18.11 -14.99
N GLU A 121 57.98 18.49 -16.26
CA GLU A 121 59.05 19.02 -17.11
C GLU A 121 59.55 20.40 -16.64
N VAL A 122 58.63 21.29 -16.25
CA VAL A 122 58.97 22.61 -15.68
C VAL A 122 59.75 22.45 -14.37
N LEU A 123 59.38 21.51 -13.51
CA LEU A 123 60.13 21.24 -12.27
C LEU A 123 61.56 20.77 -12.55
N LYS A 124 61.76 19.90 -13.56
CA LYS A 124 63.11 19.50 -13.98
C LYS A 124 63.93 20.66 -14.51
N GLN A 125 63.32 21.50 -15.36
CA GLN A 125 64.00 22.70 -15.86
C GLN A 125 64.41 23.65 -14.72
N LEU A 126 63.56 23.80 -13.70
CA LEU A 126 63.86 24.62 -12.52
C LEU A 126 65.01 24.03 -11.69
N GLU A 127 65.04 22.70 -11.52
CA GLU A 127 66.15 21.99 -10.85
C GLU A 127 67.48 22.17 -11.61
N ASP A 128 67.46 22.09 -12.94
CA ASP A 128 68.65 22.28 -13.77
C ASP A 128 69.15 23.74 -13.74
N VAL A 129 68.24 24.71 -13.70
CA VAL A 129 68.57 26.13 -13.50
C VAL A 129 69.15 26.37 -12.11
N GLU A 130 68.62 25.72 -11.07
CA GLU A 130 69.16 25.81 -9.71
C GLU A 130 70.58 25.23 -9.62
N LYS A 131 70.83 24.08 -10.25
CA LYS A 131 72.18 23.50 -10.36
C LYS A 131 73.14 24.42 -11.12
N ALA A 132 72.70 25.02 -12.23
CA ALA A 132 73.50 25.98 -12.97
C ALA A 132 73.79 27.24 -12.14
N ARG A 133 72.80 27.74 -11.40
CA ARG A 133 72.97 28.88 -10.49
C ARG A 133 73.96 28.56 -9.37
N GLU A 134 73.88 27.39 -8.75
CA GLU A 134 74.83 26.99 -7.71
C GLU A 134 76.25 26.81 -8.28
N ALA A 135 76.39 26.26 -9.50
CA ALA A 135 77.68 26.20 -10.18
C ALA A 135 78.27 27.60 -10.43
N THR A 136 77.49 28.55 -10.95
CA THR A 136 77.94 29.94 -11.15
C THR A 136 78.27 30.63 -9.82
N ARG A 137 77.54 30.32 -8.74
CA ARG A 137 77.81 30.83 -7.40
C ARG A 137 79.14 30.31 -6.87
N VAL A 138 79.44 29.02 -7.04
CA VAL A 138 80.73 28.41 -6.67
C VAL A 138 81.87 29.01 -7.49
N GLU A 139 81.68 29.24 -8.78
CA GLU A 139 82.67 29.93 -9.62
C GLU A 139 82.89 31.38 -9.17
N MET A 140 81.83 32.09 -8.79
CA MET A 140 81.90 33.47 -8.29
C MET A 140 82.55 33.54 -6.90
N GLU A 141 82.27 32.59 -6.00
CA GLU A 141 82.94 32.46 -4.69
C GLU A 141 84.42 32.10 -4.87
N THR A 142 84.74 31.23 -5.83
CA THR A 142 86.12 30.90 -6.19
C THR A 142 86.84 32.11 -6.77
N GLY A 143 86.22 32.82 -7.72
CA GLY A 143 86.74 34.05 -8.31
C GLY A 143 86.91 35.18 -7.28
N SER A 144 85.96 35.32 -6.35
CA SER A 144 86.06 36.24 -5.22
C SER A 144 87.20 35.86 -4.29
N SER A 145 87.38 34.59 -3.95
CA SER A 145 88.51 34.12 -3.14
C SER A 145 89.87 34.34 -3.83
N MET A 146 89.91 34.14 -5.16
CA MET A 146 91.09 34.41 -5.98
C MET A 146 91.38 35.91 -6.09
N LEU A 147 90.35 36.74 -6.20
CA LEU A 147 90.47 38.20 -6.18
C LEU A 147 90.91 38.69 -4.81
N VAL A 148 90.35 38.20 -3.71
CA VAL A 148 90.79 38.55 -2.36
C VAL A 148 92.25 38.10 -2.14
N SER A 149 92.59 36.85 -2.47
CA SER A 149 93.98 36.37 -2.41
C SER A 149 94.92 37.15 -3.33
N GLY A 150 94.46 37.50 -4.52
CA GLY A 150 95.15 38.34 -5.49
C GLY A 150 95.38 39.74 -4.95
N THR A 151 94.35 40.38 -4.40
CA THR A 151 94.42 41.70 -3.76
C THR A 151 95.27 41.69 -2.50
N GLU A 152 95.33 40.59 -1.73
CA GLU A 152 96.23 40.47 -0.59
C GLU A 152 97.68 40.25 -1.01
N LYS A 153 97.92 39.47 -2.07
CA LYS A 153 99.26 39.27 -2.66
C LYS A 153 99.74 40.54 -3.35
N ILE A 154 98.86 41.25 -4.05
CA ILE A 154 99.11 42.56 -4.65
C ILE A 154 99.28 43.58 -3.52
N SER A 155 98.42 43.66 -2.51
CA SER A 155 98.56 44.58 -1.38
C SER A 155 99.85 44.35 -0.59
N ARG A 156 100.26 43.09 -0.36
CA ARG A 156 101.58 42.76 0.23
C ARG A 156 102.76 43.13 -0.68
N LYS A 157 102.63 43.02 -2.01
CA LYS A 157 103.68 43.44 -2.97
C LYS A 157 103.69 44.94 -3.24
N VAL A 158 102.53 45.60 -3.20
CA VAL A 158 102.29 47.04 -3.45
C VAL A 158 102.59 47.87 -2.20
N SER A 159 102.54 47.27 -1.00
CA SER A 159 103.09 47.86 0.23
C SER A 159 104.63 48.04 0.18
N ILE A 160 105.31 47.53 -0.86
CA ILE A 160 106.77 47.62 -1.05
C ILE A 160 107.16 48.33 -2.36
N TYR A 161 106.24 48.54 -3.31
CA TYR A 161 106.56 49.12 -4.62
C TYR A 161 105.53 50.16 -5.08
N LYS A 162 105.87 51.42 -4.85
CA LYS A 162 105.37 52.54 -5.66
C LYS A 162 106.20 52.59 -6.95
N ASP A 163 105.65 52.09 -8.04
CA ASP A 163 105.64 52.75 -9.37
C ASP A 163 105.00 51.84 -10.43
N PHE A 164 104.20 52.45 -11.28
CA PHE A 164 103.38 51.82 -12.30
C PHE A 164 104.24 51.04 -13.31
N GLY A 165 104.01 49.72 -13.36
CA GLY A 165 104.62 48.82 -14.31
C GLY A 165 104.19 49.09 -15.76
N GLY A 166 105.14 49.58 -16.55
CA GLY A 166 105.66 48.89 -17.73
C GLY A 166 104.69 48.12 -18.63
N SER A 167 104.08 48.81 -19.59
CA SER A 167 103.99 48.32 -20.97
C SER A 167 103.95 49.51 -21.93
N GLY A 168 105.03 49.67 -22.69
CA GLY A 168 105.32 50.85 -23.49
C GLY A 168 104.31 51.13 -24.60
N LEU A 169 104.27 52.40 -25.00
CA LEU A 169 103.48 52.89 -26.13
C LEU A 169 103.86 52.16 -27.43
N PRO A 170 102.89 51.85 -28.32
CA PRO A 170 103.19 51.27 -29.63
C PRO A 170 104.07 52.24 -30.43
N LYS A 171 105.33 51.86 -30.64
CA LYS A 171 106.31 52.67 -31.37
C LYS A 171 106.04 52.56 -32.87
N SER A 172 105.82 53.70 -33.50
CA SER A 172 105.84 53.79 -34.97
C SER A 172 107.29 53.78 -35.45
N ASN A 173 107.63 52.89 -36.39
CA ASN A 173 108.93 52.92 -37.08
C ASN A 173 109.09 54.10 -38.06
N LYS A 174 108.02 54.89 -38.30
CA LYS A 174 108.02 56.03 -39.23
C LYS A 174 108.28 57.39 -38.58
N TYR A 175 108.19 57.49 -37.24
CA TYR A 175 108.27 58.76 -36.51
C TYR A 175 109.20 58.61 -35.30
N SER A 176 109.99 59.64 -34.99
CA SER A 176 110.93 59.69 -33.86
C SER A 176 110.65 60.94 -33.02
N GLY A 177 110.84 60.89 -31.70
CA GLY A 177 110.54 62.00 -30.78
C GLY A 177 109.03 62.23 -30.56
N LEU A 178 108.63 63.49 -30.33
CA LEU A 178 107.24 63.89 -30.03
C LEU A 178 106.17 63.32 -31.00
N PRO A 179 106.38 63.29 -32.33
CA PRO A 179 105.40 62.76 -33.28
C PRO A 179 105.09 61.26 -33.12
N ALA A 180 106.05 60.46 -32.64
CA ALA A 180 105.82 59.04 -32.33
C ALA A 180 104.89 58.87 -31.13
N VAL A 181 105.05 59.73 -30.11
CA VAL A 181 104.20 59.77 -28.93
C VAL A 181 102.78 60.16 -29.35
N ALA A 182 102.62 61.22 -30.15
CA ALA A 182 101.32 61.66 -30.66
C ALA A 182 100.60 60.54 -31.45
N TYR A 183 101.29 59.85 -32.36
CA TYR A 183 100.70 58.71 -33.09
C TYR A 183 100.28 57.57 -32.16
N SER A 184 101.11 57.22 -31.18
CA SER A 184 100.82 56.14 -30.25
C SER A 184 99.63 56.45 -29.32
N VAL A 185 99.48 57.72 -28.92
CA VAL A 185 98.34 58.21 -28.16
C VAL A 185 97.09 58.16 -29.03
N ILE A 186 97.12 58.70 -30.26
CA ILE A 186 95.98 58.68 -31.19
C ILE A 186 95.53 57.24 -31.48
N LYS A 187 96.48 56.33 -31.74
CA LYS A 187 96.15 54.92 -32.00
C LYS A 187 95.49 54.26 -30.79
N ARG A 188 96.07 54.40 -29.59
CA ARG A 188 95.47 53.86 -28.36
C ARG A 188 94.09 54.48 -28.10
N THR A 189 93.92 55.78 -28.32
CA THR A 189 92.63 56.45 -28.17
C THR A 189 91.60 55.88 -29.15
N ASN A 190 91.97 55.64 -30.41
CA ASN A 190 91.07 55.00 -31.38
C ASN A 190 90.75 53.54 -31.00
N ASP A 191 91.75 52.75 -30.58
CA ASP A 191 91.53 51.37 -30.13
C ASP A 191 90.58 51.33 -28.91
N ILE A 192 90.70 52.29 -27.99
CA ILE A 192 89.78 52.44 -26.83
C ILE A 192 88.37 52.84 -27.30
N VAL A 193 88.25 53.78 -28.24
CA VAL A 193 86.95 54.21 -28.77
C VAL A 193 86.26 53.06 -29.51
N GLU A 194 86.98 52.30 -30.33
CA GLU A 194 86.44 51.12 -31.02
C GLU A 194 85.97 50.05 -30.04
N GLU A 195 86.72 49.79 -28.97
CA GLU A 195 86.34 48.83 -27.93
C GLU A 195 85.12 49.32 -27.13
N LEU A 196 85.05 50.62 -26.81
CA LEU A 196 83.89 51.22 -26.16
C LEU A 196 82.64 51.15 -27.05
N VAL A 197 82.78 51.40 -28.36
CA VAL A 197 81.67 51.27 -29.32
C VAL A 197 81.19 49.82 -29.38
N LYS A 198 82.10 48.83 -29.46
CA LYS A 198 81.73 47.40 -29.42
C LYS A 198 81.03 47.01 -28.12
N GLN A 199 81.46 47.54 -26.98
CA GLN A 199 80.77 47.32 -25.70
C GLN A 199 79.38 47.95 -25.65
N ILE A 200 79.22 49.15 -26.21
CA ILE A 200 77.92 49.82 -26.32
C ILE A 200 76.99 49.01 -27.25
N GLU A 201 77.49 48.58 -28.42
CA GLU A 201 76.72 47.78 -29.38
C GLU A 201 76.30 46.43 -28.80
N SER A 202 77.20 45.72 -28.11
CA SER A 202 76.86 44.46 -27.44
C SER A 202 75.86 44.65 -26.29
N SER A 203 76.00 45.73 -25.51
CA SER A 203 75.04 46.10 -24.46
C SER A 203 73.67 46.47 -25.03
N VAL A 204 73.63 47.19 -26.16
CA VAL A 204 72.37 47.54 -26.86
C VAL A 204 71.71 46.29 -27.41
N LYS A 205 72.47 45.38 -28.02
CA LYS A 205 71.96 44.12 -28.54
C LYS A 205 71.37 43.25 -27.42
N ALA A 206 72.10 43.05 -26.32
CA ALA A 206 71.61 42.29 -25.17
C ALA A 206 70.34 42.92 -24.54
N ARG A 207 70.26 44.25 -24.49
CA ARG A 207 69.05 44.96 -24.02
C ARG A 207 67.87 44.76 -24.95
N ASN A 208 68.08 44.78 -26.27
CA ASN A 208 67.02 44.56 -27.24
C ASN A 208 66.52 43.10 -27.18
N GLU A 209 67.43 42.13 -27.10
CA GLU A 209 67.07 40.71 -26.89
C GLU A 209 66.27 40.51 -25.59
N ALA A 210 66.66 41.16 -24.50
CA ALA A 210 65.90 41.11 -23.25
C ALA A 210 64.50 41.74 -23.37
N ARG A 211 64.34 42.80 -24.17
CA ARG A 211 63.01 43.38 -24.46
C ARG A 211 62.15 42.43 -25.28
N GLU A 212 62.71 41.81 -26.32
CA GLU A 212 61.98 40.85 -27.15
C GLU A 212 61.51 39.65 -26.33
N LEU A 213 62.32 39.14 -25.41
CA LEU A 213 61.91 38.07 -24.49
C LEU A 213 60.77 38.51 -23.55
N VAL A 214 60.84 39.73 -23.01
CA VAL A 214 59.77 40.29 -22.18
C VAL A 214 58.49 40.48 -22.99
N ASP A 215 58.58 40.98 -24.22
CA ASP A 215 57.44 41.16 -25.10
C ASP A 215 56.80 39.80 -25.43
N HIS A 216 57.60 38.77 -25.74
CA HIS A 216 57.11 37.41 -25.97
C HIS A 216 56.35 36.86 -24.75
N ARG A 217 56.95 36.96 -23.55
CA ARG A 217 56.29 36.51 -22.32
C ARG A 217 55.03 37.32 -22.01
N ASN A 218 55.00 38.61 -22.32
CA ASN A 218 53.80 39.44 -22.16
C ASN A 218 52.66 38.97 -23.08
N TYR A 219 52.96 38.56 -24.31
CA TYR A 219 51.95 37.97 -25.21
C TYR A 219 51.42 36.63 -24.68
N GLU A 220 52.30 35.76 -24.17
CA GLU A 220 51.89 34.49 -23.55
C GLU A 220 50.96 34.74 -22.35
N ILE A 221 51.32 35.65 -21.45
CA ILE A 221 50.50 36.02 -20.30
C ILE A 221 49.14 36.56 -20.77
N ALA A 222 49.09 37.38 -21.82
CA ALA A 222 47.82 37.90 -22.34
C ALA A 222 46.90 36.78 -22.87
N ILE A 223 47.48 35.77 -23.53
CA ILE A 223 46.73 34.59 -24.00
C ILE A 223 46.23 33.77 -22.81
N GLU A 224 47.10 33.46 -21.85
CA GLU A 224 46.74 32.73 -20.63
C GLU A 224 45.60 33.44 -19.87
N VAL A 225 45.70 34.76 -19.69
CA VAL A 225 44.66 35.59 -19.05
C VAL A 225 43.36 35.55 -19.85
N SER A 226 43.41 35.68 -21.18
CA SER A 226 42.20 35.63 -22.02
C SER A 226 41.49 34.28 -21.92
N GLN A 227 42.25 33.18 -21.85
CA GLN A 227 41.68 31.83 -21.67
C GLN A 227 41.04 31.69 -20.29
N LEU A 228 41.70 32.17 -19.24
CA LEU A 228 41.13 32.17 -17.89
C LEU A 228 39.85 33.01 -17.80
N GLU A 229 39.82 34.17 -18.42
CA GLU A 229 38.63 35.03 -18.49
C GLU A 229 37.47 34.34 -19.20
N ALA A 230 37.73 33.65 -20.32
CA ALA A 230 36.71 32.87 -21.03
C ALA A 230 36.14 31.74 -20.16
N THR A 231 37.01 30.98 -19.47
CA THR A 231 36.59 29.92 -18.55
C THR A 231 35.78 30.47 -17.38
N ILE A 232 36.21 31.60 -16.80
CA ILE A 232 35.46 32.28 -15.73
C ILE A 232 34.10 32.76 -16.24
N GLY A 233 34.03 33.26 -17.48
CA GLY A 233 32.78 33.65 -18.13
C GLY A 233 31.80 32.48 -18.25
N GLY A 234 32.25 31.34 -18.80
CA GLY A 234 31.43 30.14 -18.93
C GLY A 234 30.95 29.60 -17.58
N LEU A 235 31.82 29.54 -16.58
CA LEU A 235 31.44 29.12 -15.23
C LEU A 235 30.40 30.06 -14.59
N ARG A 236 30.47 31.37 -14.84
CA ARG A 236 29.47 32.33 -14.34
C ARG A 236 28.10 32.11 -14.98
N GLU A 237 28.06 31.84 -16.28
CA GLU A 237 26.81 31.52 -17.00
C GLU A 237 26.18 30.22 -16.48
N GLU A 238 27.00 29.17 -16.28
CA GLU A 238 26.53 27.92 -15.70
C GLU A 238 25.98 28.10 -14.29
N VAL A 239 26.66 28.89 -13.45
CA VAL A 239 26.18 29.21 -12.09
C VAL A 239 24.86 29.96 -12.16
N ALA A 240 24.72 30.95 -13.04
CA ALA A 240 23.46 31.69 -13.21
C ALA A 240 22.31 30.76 -13.64
N LYS A 241 22.56 29.87 -14.61
CA LYS A 241 21.56 28.89 -15.07
C LYS A 241 21.15 27.92 -13.95
N LYS A 242 22.13 27.37 -13.23
CA LYS A 242 21.85 26.47 -12.08
C LYS A 242 21.10 27.21 -10.96
N SER A 243 21.40 28.49 -10.72
CA SER A 243 20.66 29.30 -9.76
C SER A 243 19.19 29.48 -10.17
N GLU A 244 18.90 29.73 -11.44
CA GLU A 244 17.53 29.81 -11.96
C GLU A 244 16.78 28.48 -11.82
N GLU A 245 17.42 27.35 -12.15
CA GLU A 245 16.87 26.01 -11.96
C GLU A 245 16.55 25.73 -10.48
N ILE A 246 17.42 26.14 -9.56
CA ILE A 246 17.20 26.02 -8.11
C ILE A 246 16.00 26.86 -7.66
N GLU A 247 15.85 28.09 -8.14
CA GLU A 247 14.69 28.94 -7.80
C GLU A 247 13.38 28.34 -8.33
N ASN A 248 13.37 27.82 -9.55
CA ASN A 248 12.21 27.15 -10.13
C ASN A 248 11.82 25.89 -9.33
N LEU A 249 12.80 25.06 -8.96
CA LEU A 249 12.57 23.89 -8.10
C LEU A 249 12.04 24.29 -6.73
N LYS A 250 12.60 25.34 -6.12
CA LYS A 250 12.13 25.89 -4.85
C LYS A 250 10.68 26.34 -4.94
N HIS A 251 10.31 27.08 -5.98
CA HIS A 251 8.93 27.51 -6.17
C HIS A 251 7.96 26.31 -6.32
N SER A 252 8.36 25.29 -7.08
CA SER A 252 7.56 24.06 -7.24
C SER A 252 7.40 23.30 -5.92
N ILE A 253 8.44 23.25 -5.09
CA ILE A 253 8.37 22.66 -3.75
C ILE A 253 7.41 23.45 -2.86
N ASP A 254 7.50 24.78 -2.85
CA ASP A 254 6.62 25.64 -2.06
C ASP A 254 5.14 25.48 -2.48
N GLU A 255 4.87 25.37 -3.78
CA GLU A 255 3.51 25.10 -4.30
C GLU A 255 3.00 23.73 -3.85
N LYS A 256 3.84 22.68 -3.96
CA LYS A 256 3.47 21.33 -3.51
C LYS A 256 3.24 21.26 -2.00
N ASN A 257 4.05 21.96 -1.21
CA ASN A 257 3.87 22.07 0.23
C ASN A 257 2.54 22.76 0.58
N GLY A 258 2.18 23.82 -0.16
CA GLY A 258 0.87 24.46 -0.03
C GLY A 258 -0.29 23.48 -0.26
N LYS A 259 -0.25 22.74 -1.36
CA LYS A 259 -1.27 21.71 -1.67
C LYS A 259 -1.32 20.60 -0.61
N MET A 260 -0.17 20.19 -0.09
CA MET A 260 -0.09 19.21 1.00
C MET A 260 -0.79 19.71 2.26
N SER A 261 -0.50 20.95 2.68
CA SER A 261 -1.15 21.54 3.86
C SER A 261 -2.66 21.71 3.70
N GLU A 262 -3.16 21.94 2.48
CA GLU A 262 -4.60 21.97 2.20
C GLU A 262 -5.23 20.58 2.32
N LEU A 263 -4.60 19.54 1.76
CA LEU A 263 -5.06 18.16 1.87
C LEU A 263 -5.04 17.65 3.32
N GLU A 264 -3.98 17.97 4.08
CA GLU A 264 -3.90 17.64 5.50
C GLU A 264 -5.04 18.27 6.29
N ARG A 265 -5.34 19.54 6.04
CA ARG A 265 -6.48 20.23 6.67
C ARG A 265 -7.81 19.57 6.33
N GLU A 266 -8.05 19.28 5.05
CA GLU A 266 -9.28 18.59 4.62
C GLU A 266 -9.41 17.20 5.25
N PHE A 267 -8.31 16.48 5.37
CA PHE A 267 -8.27 15.17 6.04
C PHE A 267 -8.65 15.29 7.52
N PHE A 268 -8.07 16.26 8.25
CA PHE A 268 -8.41 16.49 9.65
C PHE A 268 -9.88 16.89 9.84
N GLU A 269 -10.44 17.71 8.95
CA GLU A 269 -11.85 18.07 8.98
C GLU A 269 -12.75 16.84 8.76
N LYS A 270 -12.45 16.03 7.74
CA LYS A 270 -13.18 14.77 7.47
C LYS A 270 -13.07 13.80 8.64
N GLN A 271 -11.89 13.64 9.23
CA GLN A 271 -11.67 12.80 10.40
C GLN A 271 -12.53 13.27 11.59
N GLY A 272 -12.59 14.58 11.84
CA GLY A 272 -13.45 15.15 12.88
C GLY A 272 -14.94 14.85 12.64
N THR A 273 -15.41 14.94 11.39
CA THR A 273 -16.81 14.58 11.07
C THR A 273 -17.10 13.10 11.32
N ILE A 274 -16.20 12.20 10.91
CA ILE A 274 -16.35 10.76 11.13
C ILE A 274 -16.36 10.45 12.63
N GLU A 275 -15.46 11.05 13.40
CA GLU A 275 -15.40 10.83 14.85
C GLU A 275 -16.67 11.33 15.58
N SER A 276 -17.24 12.44 15.10
CA SER A 276 -18.52 12.95 15.61
C SER A 276 -19.70 12.02 15.28
N GLU A 277 -19.76 11.49 14.07
CA GLU A 277 -20.79 10.53 13.65
C GLU A 277 -20.65 9.19 14.38
N LEU A 278 -19.42 8.69 14.56
CA LEU A 278 -19.15 7.49 15.37
C LEU A 278 -19.60 7.67 16.82
N SER A 279 -19.37 8.86 17.40
CA SER A 279 -19.82 9.19 18.75
C SER A 279 -21.35 9.19 18.82
N ARG A 280 -22.02 9.77 17.82
CA ARG A 280 -23.49 9.77 17.71
C ARG A 280 -24.06 8.37 17.58
N LEU A 281 -23.48 7.53 16.72
CA LEU A 281 -23.89 6.14 16.54
C LEU A 281 -23.67 5.31 17.80
N ARG A 282 -22.55 5.52 18.51
CA ARG A 282 -22.28 4.83 19.78
C ARG A 282 -23.32 5.18 20.85
N LEU A 283 -23.73 6.45 20.93
CA LEU A 283 -24.82 6.86 21.83
C LEU A 283 -26.15 6.18 21.47
N LEU A 284 -26.47 6.10 20.18
CA LEU A 284 -27.69 5.45 19.71
C LEU A 284 -27.70 3.94 20.01
N VAL A 285 -26.58 3.25 19.77
CA VAL A 285 -26.43 1.83 20.12
C VAL A 285 -26.62 1.62 21.62
N ASN A 286 -25.97 2.42 22.46
CA ASN A 286 -26.14 2.34 23.92
C ASN A 286 -27.60 2.59 24.35
N GLU A 287 -28.32 3.49 23.66
CA GLU A 287 -29.75 3.73 23.94
C GLU A 287 -30.60 2.50 23.60
N TYR A 288 -30.35 1.85 22.46
CA TYR A 288 -31.05 0.63 22.08
C TYR A 288 -30.70 -0.57 22.96
N GLU A 289 -29.43 -0.75 23.33
CA GLU A 289 -29.01 -1.76 24.29
C GLU A 289 -29.69 -1.57 25.65
N SER A 290 -29.74 -0.33 26.15
CA SER A 290 -30.46 -0.02 27.39
C SER A 290 -31.95 -0.34 27.29
N LYS A 291 -32.61 -0.01 26.18
CA LYS A 291 -34.03 -0.37 25.95
C LYS A 291 -34.21 -1.89 25.92
N LEU A 292 -33.34 -2.61 25.23
CA LEU A 292 -33.38 -4.08 25.16
C LEU A 292 -33.22 -4.72 26.55
N GLU A 293 -32.30 -4.20 27.36
CA GLU A 293 -32.08 -4.67 28.73
C GLU A 293 -33.30 -4.41 29.63
N THR A 294 -34.00 -3.28 29.44
CA THR A 294 -35.25 -3.00 30.19
C THR A 294 -36.42 -3.90 29.80
N GLN A 295 -36.43 -4.46 28.58
CA GLN A 295 -37.49 -5.37 28.12
C GLN A 295 -37.28 -6.84 28.52
N LYS A 296 -36.03 -7.22 28.80
CA LYS A 296 -35.66 -8.59 29.19
C LYS A 296 -36.46 -9.16 30.37
N PRO A 297 -36.70 -8.43 31.47
CA PRO A 297 -37.50 -8.94 32.59
C PRO A 297 -38.96 -9.21 32.21
N LEU A 298 -39.56 -8.34 31.39
CA LEU A 298 -40.95 -8.49 30.96
C LEU A 298 -41.16 -9.75 30.11
N LEU A 299 -40.18 -10.08 29.26
CA LEU A 299 -40.19 -11.31 28.46
C LEU A 299 -40.07 -12.57 29.33
N ILE A 300 -39.24 -12.52 30.37
CA ILE A 300 -39.10 -13.61 31.34
C ILE A 300 -40.42 -13.82 32.09
N ASP A 301 -41.07 -12.74 32.53
CA ASP A 301 -42.36 -12.79 33.20
C ASP A 301 -43.46 -13.36 32.30
N GLN A 302 -43.51 -12.94 31.03
CA GLN A 302 -44.44 -13.48 30.04
C GLN A 302 -44.24 -14.98 29.83
N LEU A 303 -43.00 -15.42 29.71
CA LEU A 303 -42.69 -16.84 29.53
C LEU A 303 -43.08 -17.68 30.76
N ASN A 304 -42.83 -17.16 31.96
CA ASN A 304 -43.26 -17.82 33.21
C ASN A 304 -44.79 -17.97 33.28
N LEU A 305 -45.54 -16.96 32.85
CA LEU A 305 -47.01 -17.02 32.77
C LEU A 305 -47.47 -18.07 31.76
N VAL A 306 -46.86 -18.11 30.57
CA VAL A 306 -47.15 -19.12 29.54
C VAL A 306 -46.91 -20.52 30.09
N SER A 307 -45.76 -20.79 30.72
CA SER A 307 -45.47 -22.10 31.33
C SER A 307 -46.48 -22.47 32.41
N SER A 308 -46.88 -21.52 33.26
CA SER A 308 -47.90 -21.75 34.29
C SER A 308 -49.29 -22.08 33.71
N ILE A 309 -49.70 -21.40 32.64
CA ILE A 309 -51.01 -21.65 31.99
C ILE A 309 -50.98 -23.01 31.29
N HIS A 310 -49.88 -23.33 30.61
CA HIS A 310 -49.67 -24.61 29.97
C HIS A 310 -49.79 -25.77 30.97
N ASP A 311 -49.14 -25.65 32.13
CA ASP A 311 -49.22 -26.66 33.20
C ASP A 311 -50.65 -26.85 33.72
N GLU A 312 -51.41 -25.77 33.90
CA GLU A 312 -52.82 -25.86 34.30
C GLU A 312 -53.71 -26.48 33.21
N MET A 313 -53.48 -26.18 31.94
CA MET A 313 -54.22 -26.81 30.84
C MET A 313 -53.90 -28.30 30.72
N CYS A 314 -52.65 -28.70 30.93
CA CYS A 314 -52.28 -30.10 31.02
C CYS A 314 -53.01 -30.80 32.19
N LYS A 315 -53.17 -30.15 33.35
CA LYS A 315 -53.98 -30.70 34.46
C LYS A 315 -55.46 -30.84 34.07
N ALA A 316 -56.05 -29.84 33.41
CA ALA A 316 -57.43 -29.89 32.93
C ALA A 316 -57.63 -31.04 31.93
N MET A 317 -56.69 -31.24 31.01
CA MET A 317 -56.70 -32.36 30.06
C MET A 317 -56.75 -33.73 30.76
N LYS A 318 -55.98 -33.90 31.85
CA LYS A 318 -55.97 -35.14 32.64
C LYS A 318 -57.32 -35.46 33.28
N ILE A 319 -58.12 -34.45 33.61
CA ILE A 319 -59.46 -34.62 34.19
C ILE A 319 -60.46 -35.08 33.13
N VAL A 320 -60.36 -34.52 31.91
CA VAL A 320 -61.36 -34.71 30.86
C VAL A 320 -61.07 -35.95 30.01
N ASP A 321 -59.80 -36.27 29.74
CA ASP A 321 -59.39 -37.46 28.98
C ASP A 321 -58.38 -38.30 29.77
N THR A 322 -58.90 -39.29 30.49
CA THR A 322 -58.08 -40.20 31.32
C THR A 322 -57.24 -41.17 30.50
N LYS A 323 -57.54 -41.38 29.20
CA LYS A 323 -56.89 -42.39 28.35
C LYS A 323 -55.62 -41.91 27.64
N LYS A 324 -55.45 -40.58 27.43
CA LYS A 324 -54.29 -40.00 26.71
C LYS A 324 -53.36 -39.15 27.59
N SER A 325 -53.56 -39.16 28.90
CA SER A 325 -52.92 -38.25 29.88
C SER A 325 -51.40 -38.38 30.05
N SER A 326 -50.75 -39.39 29.47
CA SER A 326 -49.36 -39.76 29.78
C SER A 326 -48.29 -39.10 28.87
N GLU A 327 -48.66 -38.53 27.72
CA GLU A 327 -47.68 -38.05 26.72
C GLU A 327 -47.49 -36.51 26.70
N LEU A 328 -48.28 -35.75 27.47
CA LEU A 328 -48.34 -34.28 27.35
C LEU A 328 -47.61 -33.50 28.45
N SER A 329 -46.87 -34.19 29.34
CA SER A 329 -46.32 -33.58 30.56
C SER A 329 -44.80 -33.47 30.52
N GLU A 330 -44.27 -32.57 29.70
CA GLU A 330 -42.95 -31.96 29.89
C GLU A 330 -43.07 -30.45 29.57
N SER A 331 -42.86 -29.62 30.58
CA SER A 331 -42.83 -28.16 30.43
C SER A 331 -41.60 -27.78 29.59
N LEU A 332 -41.84 -27.44 28.32
CA LEU A 332 -40.79 -27.27 27.29
C LEU A 332 -40.22 -25.84 27.22
N PHE A 333 -40.84 -24.88 27.94
CA PHE A 333 -40.61 -23.44 27.72
C PHE A 333 -39.87 -22.82 28.92
N LEU A 334 -38.55 -22.89 28.90
CA LEU A 334 -37.66 -22.29 29.91
C LEU A 334 -37.08 -20.97 29.42
N ALA A 335 -36.89 -20.03 30.36
CA ALA A 335 -36.24 -18.76 30.08
C ALA A 335 -34.77 -18.96 29.71
N GLN A 336 -34.40 -18.42 28.56
CA GLN A 336 -33.06 -18.45 28.00
C GLN A 336 -32.41 -17.07 28.02
N GLU A 337 -31.09 -17.03 27.80
CA GLU A 337 -30.27 -15.83 27.98
C GLU A 337 -30.55 -14.75 26.91
N SER A 338 -31.02 -15.16 25.72
CA SER A 338 -31.38 -14.29 24.60
C SER A 338 -32.86 -13.88 24.60
N ASN A 339 -33.10 -12.58 24.42
CA ASN A 339 -34.46 -12.03 24.31
C ASN A 339 -35.24 -12.61 23.11
N GLU A 340 -34.57 -12.85 21.98
CA GLU A 340 -35.24 -13.44 20.81
C GLU A 340 -35.67 -14.88 21.07
N GLU A 341 -34.85 -15.66 21.77
CA GLU A 341 -35.19 -17.04 22.12
C GLU A 341 -36.35 -17.09 23.10
N ASN A 342 -36.42 -16.14 24.04
CA ASN A 342 -37.56 -15.99 24.95
C ASN A 342 -38.86 -15.62 24.22
N ILE A 343 -38.80 -14.73 23.22
CA ILE A 343 -39.97 -14.39 22.38
C ILE A 343 -40.45 -15.65 21.63
N ARG A 344 -39.52 -16.38 21.00
CA ARG A 344 -39.84 -17.61 20.25
C ARG A 344 -40.42 -18.70 21.16
N ALA A 345 -39.83 -18.90 22.34
CA ALA A 345 -40.31 -19.86 23.33
C ALA A 345 -41.69 -19.49 23.88
N SER A 346 -41.94 -18.19 24.13
CA SER A 346 -43.24 -17.71 24.61
C SER A 346 -44.33 -17.91 23.55
N LEU A 347 -44.04 -17.61 22.28
CA LEU A 347 -44.96 -17.82 21.17
C LEU A 347 -45.32 -19.31 21.02
N ALA A 348 -44.32 -20.18 20.97
CA ALA A 348 -44.53 -21.63 20.87
C ALA A 348 -45.34 -22.18 22.05
N GLY A 349 -45.11 -21.66 23.26
CA GLY A 349 -45.89 -22.01 24.44
C GLY A 349 -47.35 -21.55 24.35
N MET A 350 -47.60 -20.34 23.83
CA MET A 350 -48.96 -19.84 23.59
C MET A 350 -49.70 -20.67 22.52
N GLU A 351 -49.03 -21.06 21.45
CA GLU A 351 -49.59 -21.95 20.42
C GLU A 351 -49.95 -23.33 21.00
N SER A 352 -49.08 -23.91 21.83
CA SER A 352 -49.34 -25.16 22.53
C SER A 352 -50.56 -25.06 23.46
N ILE A 353 -50.64 -23.98 24.25
CA ILE A 353 -51.80 -23.71 25.12
C ILE A 353 -53.09 -23.64 24.30
N TYR A 354 -53.07 -22.94 23.16
CA TYR A 354 -54.24 -22.79 22.31
C TYR A 354 -54.75 -24.15 21.80
N GLU A 355 -53.85 -25.01 21.30
CA GLU A 355 -54.22 -26.35 20.85
C GLU A 355 -54.70 -27.24 22.00
N LEU A 356 -54.06 -27.16 23.18
CA LEU A 356 -54.53 -27.86 24.38
C LEU A 356 -55.94 -27.42 24.76
N ILE A 357 -56.23 -26.12 24.80
CA ILE A 357 -57.55 -25.58 25.13
C ILE A 357 -58.60 -26.11 24.15
N LYS A 358 -58.30 -26.09 22.84
CA LYS A 358 -59.20 -26.61 21.80
C LYS A 358 -59.56 -28.07 22.03
N ILE A 359 -58.57 -28.90 22.33
CA ILE A 359 -58.77 -30.33 22.63
C ILE A 359 -59.54 -30.51 23.95
N VAL A 360 -59.21 -29.77 25.02
CA VAL A 360 -59.90 -29.84 26.31
C VAL A 360 -61.39 -29.50 26.13
N VAL A 361 -61.71 -28.45 25.36
CA VAL A 361 -63.09 -28.03 25.09
C VAL A 361 -63.86 -29.11 24.33
N GLU A 362 -63.27 -29.68 23.29
CA GLU A 362 -63.88 -30.76 22.51
C GLU A 362 -64.16 -31.99 23.38
N LYS A 363 -63.17 -32.44 24.16
CA LYS A 363 -63.31 -33.58 25.06
C LYS A 363 -64.31 -33.33 26.18
N THR A 364 -64.40 -32.10 26.68
CA THR A 364 -65.38 -31.73 27.71
C THR A 364 -66.79 -31.82 27.14
N ARG A 365 -66.99 -31.37 25.89
CA ARG A 365 -68.27 -31.51 25.18
C ARG A 365 -68.65 -32.98 25.00
N ASP A 366 -67.72 -33.82 24.53
CA ASP A 366 -67.95 -35.26 24.36
C ASP A 366 -68.39 -35.91 25.68
N SER A 367 -67.67 -35.61 26.76
CA SER A 367 -67.97 -36.15 28.11
C SER A 367 -69.34 -35.69 28.63
N ILE A 368 -69.72 -34.43 28.42
CA ILE A 368 -71.05 -33.91 28.77
C ILE A 368 -72.15 -34.59 27.94
N GLU A 369 -71.92 -34.80 26.65
CA GLU A 369 -72.89 -35.46 25.78
C GLU A 369 -73.10 -36.92 26.21
N ASP A 370 -72.03 -37.65 26.51
CA ASP A 370 -72.10 -39.02 27.02
C ASP A 370 -72.83 -39.10 28.36
N LYS A 371 -72.55 -38.17 29.29
CA LYS A 371 -73.30 -38.08 30.55
C LYS A 371 -74.76 -37.74 30.33
N THR A 372 -75.08 -36.90 29.34
CA THR A 372 -76.46 -36.57 28.98
C THR A 372 -77.19 -37.78 28.41
N ARG A 373 -76.55 -38.60 27.57
CA ARG A 373 -77.08 -39.88 27.06
C ARG A 373 -77.30 -40.87 28.20
N GLU A 374 -76.35 -41.00 29.11
CA GLU A 374 -76.46 -41.84 30.30
C GLU A 374 -77.66 -41.40 31.17
N VAL A 375 -77.79 -40.11 31.45
CA VAL A 375 -78.93 -39.54 32.20
C VAL A 375 -80.26 -39.82 31.49
N LYS A 376 -80.34 -39.68 30.17
CA LYS A 376 -81.54 -40.02 29.40
C LYS A 376 -81.89 -41.51 29.55
N SER A 377 -80.92 -42.41 29.40
CA SER A 377 -81.14 -43.85 29.58
C SER A 377 -81.57 -44.21 31.02
N LEU A 378 -80.99 -43.55 32.03
CA LEU A 378 -81.39 -43.70 33.43
C LEU A 378 -82.80 -43.13 33.66
N SER A 379 -83.17 -42.04 33.00
CA SER A 379 -84.53 -41.48 33.07
C SER A 379 -85.57 -42.39 32.41
N GLU A 380 -85.23 -42.99 31.27
CA GLU A 380 -86.05 -43.99 30.57
C GLU A 380 -86.25 -45.25 31.42
N THR A 381 -85.20 -45.76 32.05
CA THR A 381 -85.32 -46.90 32.98
C THR A 381 -86.13 -46.54 34.23
N ILE A 382 -85.97 -45.34 34.79
CA ILE A 382 -86.81 -44.86 35.90
C ILE A 382 -88.28 -44.77 35.48
N THR A 383 -88.58 -44.19 34.32
CA THR A 383 -89.96 -44.10 33.82
C THR A 383 -90.57 -45.48 33.54
N GLN A 384 -89.78 -46.42 33.01
CA GLN A 384 -90.20 -47.82 32.88
C GLN A 384 -90.52 -48.44 34.25
N LEU A 385 -89.65 -48.30 35.24
CA LEU A 385 -89.87 -48.81 36.59
C LEU A 385 -91.08 -48.16 37.29
N VAL A 386 -91.33 -46.87 37.04
CA VAL A 386 -92.53 -46.17 37.53
C VAL A 386 -93.80 -46.75 36.88
N ASN A 387 -93.78 -47.00 35.58
CA ASN A 387 -94.89 -47.63 34.87
C ASN A 387 -95.12 -49.07 35.34
N GLU A 388 -94.07 -49.87 35.53
CA GLU A 388 -94.16 -51.21 36.10
C GLU A 388 -94.71 -51.18 37.53
N LYS A 389 -94.29 -50.23 38.36
CA LYS A 389 -94.87 -49.99 39.68
C LYS A 389 -96.36 -49.66 39.59
N GLU A 390 -96.78 -48.82 38.64
CA GLU A 390 -98.19 -48.47 38.44
C GLU A 390 -99.01 -49.66 37.94
N GLN A 391 -98.46 -50.48 37.04
CA GLN A 391 -99.04 -51.73 36.58
C GLN A 391 -99.16 -52.75 37.70
N ILE A 392 -98.12 -52.94 38.53
CA ILE A 392 -98.17 -53.75 39.76
C ILE A 392 -99.21 -53.17 40.72
N GLY A 393 -99.28 -51.85 40.87
CA GLY A 393 -100.29 -51.18 41.68
C GLY A 393 -101.72 -51.42 41.16
N SER A 394 -101.90 -51.43 39.84
CA SER A 394 -103.17 -51.77 39.18
C SER A 394 -103.49 -53.25 39.31
N LEU A 395 -102.50 -54.15 39.21
CA LEU A 395 -102.63 -55.59 39.42
C LEU A 395 -102.95 -55.91 40.88
N LEU A 396 -102.33 -55.23 41.85
CA LEU A 396 -102.65 -55.30 43.28
C LEU A 396 -104.05 -54.77 43.56
N ARG A 397 -104.44 -53.64 42.97
CA ARG A 397 -105.84 -53.16 43.03
C ARG A 397 -106.80 -54.15 42.37
N SER A 398 -106.42 -54.80 41.27
CA SER A 398 -107.24 -55.80 40.57
C SER A 398 -107.30 -57.15 41.30
N THR A 399 -106.25 -57.54 42.03
CA THR A 399 -106.20 -58.75 42.86
C THR A 399 -106.81 -58.52 44.23
N LEU A 400 -106.77 -57.30 44.78
CA LEU A 400 -107.59 -56.86 45.91
C LEU A 400 -109.08 -56.78 45.49
N SER A 401 -109.36 -56.28 44.28
CA SER A 401 -110.71 -56.25 43.71
C SER A 401 -111.22 -57.66 43.34
N LYS A 402 -110.34 -58.59 42.91
CA LYS A 402 -110.69 -60.01 42.73
C LYS A 402 -110.78 -60.75 44.08
N ARG A 403 -110.00 -60.37 45.11
CA ARG A 403 -110.18 -60.83 46.51
C ARG A 403 -111.46 -60.29 47.15
N SER A 404 -112.03 -59.19 46.65
CA SER A 404 -113.37 -58.73 47.06
C SER A 404 -114.51 -59.42 46.30
N SER A 405 -114.22 -60.40 45.44
CA SER A 405 -115.21 -61.03 44.53
C SER A 405 -115.40 -62.54 44.70
N VAL A 406 -114.75 -63.19 45.68
CA VAL A 406 -115.24 -64.47 46.21
C VAL A 406 -115.11 -64.47 47.73
N ASP A 407 -116.29 -64.31 48.33
CA ASP A 407 -116.71 -64.74 49.65
C ASP A 407 -115.84 -65.80 50.33
N LEU A 408 -115.00 -65.32 51.24
CA LEU A 408 -114.85 -65.88 52.59
C LEU A 408 -114.81 -64.72 53.58
N SER A 409 -115.98 -64.09 53.80
CA SER A 409 -116.48 -63.84 55.15
C SER A 409 -117.80 -63.10 55.03
N SER A 410 -118.86 -63.90 55.14
CA SER A 410 -120.20 -63.59 55.61
C SER A 410 -120.21 -62.83 56.95
N LYS A 411 -119.52 -61.68 57.05
CA LYS A 411 -119.40 -60.92 58.30
C LYS A 411 -119.11 -59.42 58.14
N THR A 412 -119.53 -58.76 57.05
CA THR A 412 -119.38 -57.29 56.97
C THR A 412 -120.46 -56.54 56.20
N ASN A 413 -121.58 -57.17 55.80
CA ASN A 413 -122.75 -56.42 55.30
C ASN A 413 -124.13 -57.00 55.72
N GLN A 414 -124.16 -57.83 56.77
CA GLN A 414 -125.29 -57.83 57.72
C GLN A 414 -125.35 -56.51 58.52
N LEU A 415 -124.26 -55.73 58.56
CA LEU A 415 -124.23 -54.48 59.32
C LEU A 415 -124.98 -53.33 58.61
N PHE A 416 -124.82 -53.17 57.29
CA PHE A 416 -125.40 -52.00 56.61
C PHE A 416 -126.78 -52.23 55.98
N LYS A 417 -127.22 -53.47 55.73
CA LYS A 417 -128.64 -53.75 55.43
C LYS A 417 -129.53 -53.76 56.69
N VAL A 418 -128.98 -54.02 57.88
CA VAL A 418 -129.68 -53.77 59.16
C VAL A 418 -129.74 -52.26 59.44
N ALA A 419 -128.68 -51.51 59.11
CA ALA A 419 -128.68 -50.05 59.25
C ALA A 419 -129.63 -49.33 58.26
N GLU A 420 -129.78 -49.82 57.03
CA GLU A 420 -130.66 -49.24 56.02
C GLU A 420 -132.15 -49.53 56.27
N ASN A 421 -132.47 -50.66 56.91
CA ASN A 421 -133.84 -51.00 57.32
C ASN A 421 -134.25 -50.40 58.67
N GLY A 422 -133.33 -50.25 59.64
CA GLY A 422 -133.61 -49.59 60.92
C GLY A 422 -133.86 -48.08 60.80
N LEU A 423 -133.29 -47.42 59.78
CA LEU A 423 -133.51 -45.99 59.53
C LEU A 423 -134.85 -45.69 58.83
N LYS A 424 -135.39 -46.65 58.07
CA LYS A 424 -136.76 -46.61 57.55
C LYS A 424 -137.80 -46.80 58.66
N GLU A 425 -137.48 -47.57 59.69
CA GLU A 425 -138.31 -47.74 60.88
C GLU A 425 -138.27 -46.51 61.82
N ALA A 426 -137.31 -45.61 61.62
CA ALA A 426 -137.14 -44.32 62.32
C ALA A 426 -137.50 -43.07 61.49
N GLY A 427 -138.03 -43.21 60.27
CA GLY A 427 -138.69 -42.13 59.53
C GLY A 427 -137.80 -41.10 58.80
N ILE A 428 -136.61 -41.46 58.32
CA ILE A 428 -135.76 -40.52 57.54
C ILE A 428 -135.32 -41.15 56.20
N ASP A 429 -135.67 -40.50 55.09
CA ASP A 429 -135.50 -40.94 53.70
C ASP A 429 -134.51 -40.01 52.95
N TYR A 430 -133.42 -40.52 52.37
CA TYR A 430 -132.58 -39.71 51.48
C TYR A 430 -131.82 -40.51 50.41
N LYS A 431 -131.93 -40.03 49.16
CA LYS A 431 -131.46 -40.64 47.91
C LYS A 431 -130.16 -40.02 47.39
N PHE A 432 -129.40 -40.85 46.66
CA PHE A 432 -128.25 -40.49 45.82
C PHE A 432 -128.62 -39.55 44.66
N SER A 433 -127.73 -38.62 44.32
CA SER A 433 -127.80 -37.92 43.02
C SER A 433 -126.44 -37.56 42.41
N LYS A 434 -126.33 -37.89 41.11
CA LYS A 434 -125.75 -37.10 40.00
C LYS A 434 -124.22 -36.95 39.90
N PHE A 435 -123.58 -36.92 38.71
CA PHE A 435 -124.02 -36.78 37.32
C PHE A 435 -123.01 -37.39 36.31
N GLN A 436 -123.48 -37.51 35.06
CA GLN A 436 -122.97 -38.22 33.90
C GLN A 436 -121.92 -37.49 33.01
N PRO A 437 -121.30 -38.24 32.07
CA PRO A 437 -120.53 -37.79 30.90
C PRO A 437 -121.42 -37.56 29.65
N SER A 438 -120.89 -36.90 28.60
CA SER A 438 -121.17 -37.13 27.15
C SER A 438 -120.59 -35.96 26.32
N LYS A 439 -119.82 -36.15 25.23
CA LYS A 439 -120.05 -36.73 23.88
C LYS A 439 -120.68 -35.77 22.86
N GLY A 440 -120.00 -35.62 21.72
CA GLY A 440 -120.54 -35.24 20.39
C GLY A 440 -120.65 -33.73 20.12
N LYS A 441 -120.74 -33.23 18.88
CA LYS A 441 -120.68 -33.77 17.52
C LYS A 441 -120.77 -32.56 16.57
N LEU A 442 -120.09 -32.65 15.42
CA LEU A 442 -120.31 -32.06 14.09
C LEU A 442 -121.39 -30.96 13.87
N GLY A 443 -120.95 -29.85 13.26
CA GLY A 443 -121.58 -29.13 12.13
C GLY A 443 -122.63 -28.05 12.46
N THR A 444 -122.50 -26.85 11.87
CA THR A 444 -123.33 -26.31 10.76
C THR A 444 -122.97 -24.84 10.51
N GLU A 445 -123.02 -24.46 9.23
CA GLU A 445 -122.78 -23.17 8.58
C GLU A 445 -123.57 -21.99 9.17
N GLU A 446 -122.91 -20.82 9.29
CA GLU A 446 -123.43 -19.46 9.08
C GLU A 446 -122.34 -18.44 9.52
N SER A 447 -121.48 -17.97 8.59
CA SER A 447 -120.90 -16.61 8.53
C SER A 447 -119.76 -16.55 7.50
N GLU A 448 -120.09 -16.65 6.21
CA GLU A 448 -119.09 -16.45 5.13
C GLU A 448 -118.52 -15.02 5.12
N GLU A 449 -119.20 -14.03 5.71
CA GLU A 449 -118.70 -12.65 5.80
C GLU A 449 -117.68 -12.41 6.94
N ASP A 450 -117.83 -13.06 8.10
CA ASP A 450 -116.81 -13.00 9.18
C ASP A 450 -115.55 -13.82 8.84
N GLU A 451 -115.69 -14.92 8.10
CA GLU A 451 -114.55 -15.71 7.63
C GLU A 451 -113.72 -14.95 6.59
N VAL A 452 -114.38 -14.21 5.68
CA VAL A 452 -113.69 -13.34 4.70
C VAL A 452 -113.02 -12.16 5.40
N TYR A 453 -113.64 -11.53 6.40
CA TYR A 453 -113.02 -10.47 7.19
C TYR A 453 -111.87 -10.97 8.07
N SER A 454 -111.97 -12.17 8.64
CA SER A 454 -110.91 -12.80 9.42
C SER A 454 -109.73 -13.23 8.55
N LEU A 455 -110.00 -13.80 7.37
CA LEU A 455 -108.98 -14.13 6.37
C LEU A 455 -108.30 -12.87 5.82
N ALA A 456 -109.05 -11.80 5.54
CA ALA A 456 -108.50 -10.52 5.12
C ALA A 456 -107.64 -9.87 6.21
N SER A 457 -108.03 -9.96 7.48
CA SER A 457 -107.26 -9.48 8.63
C SER A 457 -105.97 -10.31 8.85
N ALA A 458 -106.05 -11.63 8.66
CA ALA A 458 -104.87 -12.51 8.67
C ALA A 458 -103.90 -12.22 7.51
N LEU A 459 -104.42 -12.02 6.30
CA LEU A 459 -103.64 -11.60 5.13
C LEU A 459 -103.00 -10.23 5.33
N GLU A 460 -103.73 -9.26 5.87
CA GLU A 460 -103.20 -7.93 6.19
C GLU A 460 -102.08 -8.00 7.23
N ASN A 461 -102.23 -8.83 8.27
CA ASN A 461 -101.18 -9.06 9.26
C ASN A 461 -99.95 -9.76 8.64
N ILE A 462 -100.13 -10.77 7.78
CA ILE A 462 -99.03 -11.41 7.06
C ILE A 462 -98.33 -10.41 6.14
N ILE A 463 -99.08 -9.57 5.43
CA ILE A 463 -98.53 -8.51 4.58
C ILE A 463 -97.74 -7.51 5.41
N LYS A 464 -98.28 -7.02 6.54
CA LYS A 464 -97.55 -6.12 7.45
C LYS A 464 -96.29 -6.75 8.02
N GLN A 465 -96.34 -8.01 8.42
CA GLN A 465 -95.18 -8.76 8.89
C GLN A 465 -94.12 -8.89 7.79
N SER A 466 -94.52 -9.24 6.57
CA SER A 466 -93.62 -9.32 5.42
C SER A 466 -93.02 -7.95 5.05
N GLN A 467 -93.78 -6.86 5.20
CA GLN A 467 -93.29 -5.50 4.97
C GLN A 467 -92.25 -5.09 6.01
N LEU A 468 -92.45 -5.44 7.29
CA LEU A 468 -91.46 -5.23 8.34
C LEU A 468 -90.18 -6.02 8.08
N GLU A 469 -90.31 -7.30 7.71
CA GLU A 469 -89.17 -8.15 7.36
C GLU A 469 -88.41 -7.62 6.13
N ILE A 470 -89.11 -7.11 5.11
CA ILE A 470 -88.49 -6.44 3.95
C ILE A 470 -87.72 -5.19 4.39
N ILE A 471 -88.22 -4.42 5.36
CA ILE A 471 -87.53 -3.22 5.88
C ILE A 471 -86.28 -3.62 6.67
N GLU A 472 -86.38 -4.62 7.55
CA GLU A 472 -85.23 -5.14 8.33
C GLU A 472 -84.15 -5.71 7.41
N LEU A 473 -84.51 -6.52 6.42
CA LEU A 473 -83.57 -7.04 5.43
C LEU A 473 -82.91 -5.92 4.63
N LYS A 474 -83.64 -4.87 4.26
CA LYS A 474 -83.06 -3.70 3.59
C LYS A 474 -82.05 -2.97 4.48
N HIS A 475 -82.33 -2.79 5.76
CA HIS A 475 -81.38 -2.18 6.69
C HIS A 475 -80.13 -3.06 6.84
N SER A 476 -80.28 -4.38 6.99
CA SER A 476 -79.15 -5.31 7.08
C SER A 476 -78.29 -5.30 5.81
N VAL A 477 -78.90 -5.26 4.63
CA VAL A 477 -78.15 -5.13 3.36
C VAL A 477 -77.39 -3.80 3.30
N GLU A 478 -77.98 -2.70 3.78
CA GLU A 478 -77.32 -1.39 3.80
C GLU A 478 -76.16 -1.34 4.82
N GLU A 479 -76.29 -2.01 5.97
CA GLU A 479 -75.21 -2.21 6.94
C GLU A 479 -74.07 -3.03 6.34
N LEU A 480 -74.37 -4.16 5.69
CA LEU A 480 -73.37 -4.98 4.99
C LEU A 480 -72.68 -4.21 3.85
N ARG A 481 -73.38 -3.32 3.14
CA ARG A 481 -72.77 -2.44 2.14
C ARG A 481 -71.79 -1.46 2.77
N LYS A 482 -72.14 -0.85 3.90
CA LYS A 482 -71.23 0.06 4.63
C LYS A 482 -70.00 -0.68 5.15
N GLU A 483 -70.20 -1.86 5.74
CA GLU A 483 -69.11 -2.72 6.21
C GLU A 483 -68.19 -3.14 5.06
N SER A 484 -68.77 -3.56 3.93
CA SER A 484 -68.02 -3.87 2.71
C SER A 484 -67.24 -2.66 2.16
N SER A 485 -67.82 -1.46 2.23
CA SER A 485 -67.11 -0.24 1.82
C SER A 485 -65.93 0.11 2.72
N LEU A 486 -66.05 -0.11 4.04
CA LEU A 486 -64.96 0.07 5.01
C LEU A 486 -63.84 -0.96 4.80
N TYR A 487 -64.19 -2.23 4.61
CA TYR A 487 -63.20 -3.26 4.28
C TYR A 487 -62.47 -2.95 2.97
N LYS A 488 -63.18 -2.44 1.96
CA LYS A 488 -62.57 -2.01 0.71
C LYS A 488 -61.58 -0.86 0.93
N GLU A 489 -61.95 0.14 1.71
CA GLU A 489 -61.06 1.26 2.04
C GLU A 489 -59.79 0.80 2.77
N HIS A 490 -59.92 -0.13 3.72
CA HIS A 490 -58.78 -0.72 4.43
C HIS A 490 -57.87 -1.56 3.52
N VAL A 491 -58.45 -2.33 2.59
CA VAL A 491 -57.67 -3.08 1.59
C VAL A 491 -56.95 -2.11 0.65
N ASP A 492 -57.61 -1.04 0.21
CA ASP A 492 -57.01 -0.02 -0.64
C ASP A 492 -55.88 0.75 0.09
N SER A 493 -56.01 1.02 1.39
CA SER A 493 -54.93 1.63 2.18
C SER A 493 -53.75 0.67 2.36
N GLN A 494 -54.01 -0.59 2.71
CA GLN A 494 -52.96 -1.61 2.82
C GLN A 494 -52.24 -1.85 1.49
N ALA A 495 -52.95 -1.82 0.36
CA ALA A 495 -52.36 -1.95 -0.97
C ALA A 495 -51.40 -0.78 -1.28
N LYS A 496 -51.75 0.45 -0.85
CA LYS A 496 -50.87 1.61 -1.02
C LYS A 496 -49.61 1.51 -0.15
N GLU A 497 -49.74 1.09 1.10
CA GLU A 497 -48.60 0.88 2.00
C GLU A 497 -47.67 -0.23 1.47
N LEU A 498 -48.22 -1.36 1.01
CA LEU A 498 -47.44 -2.42 0.38
C LEU A 498 -46.70 -1.95 -0.87
N ASN A 499 -47.33 -1.09 -1.69
CA ASN A 499 -46.67 -0.52 -2.87
C ASN A 499 -45.53 0.44 -2.49
N GLN A 500 -45.67 1.22 -1.43
CA GLN A 500 -44.60 2.09 -0.93
C GLN A 500 -43.43 1.27 -0.37
N LEU A 501 -43.72 0.23 0.41
CA LEU A 501 -42.69 -0.69 0.93
C LEU A 501 -41.96 -1.41 -0.21
N ARG A 502 -42.69 -1.85 -1.25
CA ARG A 502 -42.09 -2.44 -2.45
C ARG A 502 -41.12 -1.48 -3.14
N GLN A 503 -41.53 -0.23 -3.38
CA GLN A 503 -40.65 0.78 -3.99
C GLN A 503 -39.41 1.04 -3.13
N HIS A 504 -39.56 1.10 -1.81
CA HIS A 504 -38.43 1.29 -0.92
C HIS A 504 -37.45 0.12 -0.93
N VAL A 505 -37.94 -1.12 -1.03
CA VAL A 505 -37.11 -2.32 -1.20
C VAL A 505 -36.35 -2.26 -2.53
N GLU A 506 -37.02 -1.93 -3.63
CA GLU A 506 -36.38 -1.78 -4.95
C GLU A 506 -35.27 -0.70 -4.94
N GLU A 507 -35.49 0.42 -4.25
CA GLU A 507 -34.45 1.46 -4.06
C GLU A 507 -33.25 0.98 -3.23
N LEU A 508 -33.48 0.13 -2.23
CA LEU A 508 -32.42 -0.44 -1.40
C LEU A 508 -31.62 -1.49 -2.16
N GLU A 509 -32.28 -2.34 -2.93
CA GLU A 509 -31.63 -3.33 -3.81
C GLU A 509 -30.74 -2.65 -4.85
N GLU A 510 -31.21 -1.55 -5.45
CA GLU A 510 -30.40 -0.78 -6.40
C GLU A 510 -29.20 -0.10 -5.72
N LYS A 511 -29.36 0.43 -4.51
CA LYS A 511 -28.23 0.98 -3.73
C LYS A 511 -27.22 -0.10 -3.35
N GLU A 512 -27.68 -1.29 -2.99
CA GLU A 512 -26.82 -2.44 -2.72
C GLU A 512 -26.06 -2.85 -3.98
N ARG A 513 -26.73 -2.93 -5.14
CA ARG A 513 -26.09 -3.23 -6.42
C ARG A 513 -24.98 -2.24 -6.76
N VAL A 514 -25.26 -0.95 -6.64
CA VAL A 514 -24.26 0.12 -6.91
C VAL A 514 -23.12 0.07 -5.89
N ALA A 515 -23.41 -0.19 -4.61
CA ALA A 515 -22.37 -0.33 -3.59
C ALA A 515 -21.45 -1.54 -3.88
N ASN A 516 -22.02 -2.67 -4.31
CA ASN A 516 -21.25 -3.86 -4.69
C ASN A 516 -20.37 -3.59 -5.91
N GLU A 517 -20.89 -2.95 -6.96
CA GLU A 517 -20.10 -2.54 -8.12
C GLU A 517 -18.93 -1.61 -7.74
N ASN A 518 -19.16 -0.67 -6.81
CA ASN A 518 -18.12 0.21 -6.30
C ASN A 518 -17.04 -0.55 -5.49
N VAL A 519 -17.46 -1.50 -4.65
CA VAL A 519 -16.53 -2.34 -3.86
C VAL A 519 -15.69 -3.23 -4.79
N GLU A 520 -16.29 -3.81 -5.82
CA GLU A 520 -15.57 -4.59 -6.84
C GLU A 520 -14.54 -3.73 -7.59
N GLY A 521 -14.90 -2.51 -7.96
CA GLY A 521 -13.96 -1.55 -8.57
C GLY A 521 -12.78 -1.22 -7.65
N LEU A 522 -13.05 -0.88 -6.39
CA LEU A 522 -12.01 -0.61 -5.40
C LEU A 522 -11.10 -1.83 -5.15
N MET A 523 -11.66 -3.04 -5.16
CA MET A 523 -10.90 -4.28 -4.98
C MET A 523 -9.95 -4.55 -6.16
N MET A 524 -10.37 -4.22 -7.40
CA MET A 524 -9.49 -4.26 -8.57
C MET A 524 -8.36 -3.23 -8.46
N ASP A 525 -8.66 -2.00 -8.06
CA ASP A 525 -7.65 -0.94 -7.88
C ASP A 525 -6.64 -1.29 -6.78
N ILE A 526 -7.11 -1.85 -5.65
CA ILE A 526 -6.25 -2.35 -4.57
C ILE A 526 -5.30 -3.43 -5.10
N SER A 527 -5.82 -4.41 -5.86
CA SER A 527 -5.00 -5.48 -6.42
C SER A 527 -3.93 -4.93 -7.39
N SER A 528 -4.29 -3.96 -8.24
CA SER A 528 -3.34 -3.28 -9.13
C SER A 528 -2.26 -2.52 -8.34
N ALA A 529 -2.64 -1.81 -7.28
CA ALA A 529 -1.70 -1.09 -6.43
C ALA A 529 -0.76 -2.04 -5.69
N GLU A 530 -1.26 -3.17 -5.19
CA GLU A 530 -0.44 -4.20 -4.56
C GLU A 530 0.59 -4.80 -5.52
N GLU A 531 0.21 -5.05 -6.78
CA GLU A 531 1.15 -5.49 -7.82
C GLU A 531 2.25 -4.46 -8.09
N GLU A 532 1.89 -3.17 -8.18
CA GLU A 532 2.87 -2.11 -8.35
C GLU A 532 3.82 -2.01 -7.15
N ILE A 533 3.30 -2.04 -5.92
CA ILE A 533 4.12 -2.05 -4.70
C ILE A 533 5.10 -3.22 -4.72
N MET A 534 4.66 -4.41 -5.15
CA MET A 534 5.56 -5.57 -5.30
C MET A 534 6.66 -5.31 -6.33
N ARG A 535 6.34 -4.71 -7.49
CA ARG A 535 7.33 -4.37 -8.52
C ARG A 535 8.37 -3.37 -8.00
N TRP A 536 7.92 -2.28 -7.37
CA TRP A 536 8.81 -1.27 -6.77
C TRP A 536 9.69 -1.87 -5.68
N LYS A 537 9.13 -2.74 -4.83
CA LYS A 537 9.89 -3.44 -3.79
C LYS A 537 11.01 -4.31 -4.38
N VAL A 538 10.71 -5.08 -5.43
CA VAL A 538 11.71 -5.91 -6.12
C VAL A 538 12.79 -5.05 -6.76
N ALA A 539 12.42 -3.97 -7.44
CA ALA A 539 13.38 -3.04 -8.06
C ALA A 539 14.32 -2.42 -7.01
N ALA A 540 13.77 -1.92 -5.91
CA ALA A 540 14.56 -1.36 -4.81
C ALA A 540 15.51 -2.39 -4.18
N GLN A 541 15.08 -3.65 -4.04
CA GLN A 541 15.93 -4.72 -3.52
C GLN A 541 17.07 -5.09 -4.49
N GLN A 542 16.80 -5.08 -5.80
CA GLN A 542 17.83 -5.29 -6.82
C GLN A 542 18.84 -4.14 -6.85
N GLU A 543 18.38 -2.90 -6.73
CA GLU A 543 19.25 -1.73 -6.66
C GLU A 543 20.13 -1.74 -5.40
N ALA A 544 19.56 -2.09 -4.24
CA ALA A 544 20.32 -2.26 -3.01
C ALA A 544 21.39 -3.37 -3.13
N ALA A 545 21.06 -4.49 -3.76
CA ALA A 545 22.01 -5.58 -4.00
C ALA A 545 23.14 -5.16 -4.98
N ALA A 546 22.80 -4.41 -6.03
CA ALA A 546 23.78 -3.85 -6.95
C ALA A 546 24.70 -2.84 -6.25
N GLY A 547 24.14 -1.96 -5.41
CA GLY A 547 24.89 -1.02 -4.58
C GLY A 547 25.86 -1.73 -3.64
N GLN A 548 25.42 -2.81 -2.98
CA GLN A 548 26.28 -3.61 -2.10
C GLN A 548 27.42 -4.28 -2.87
N ALA A 549 27.18 -4.78 -4.09
CA ALA A 549 28.23 -5.38 -4.92
C ALA A 549 29.31 -4.36 -5.30
N VAL A 550 28.90 -3.14 -5.67
CA VAL A 550 29.83 -2.03 -5.96
C VAL A 550 30.62 -1.62 -4.73
N GLU A 551 29.97 -1.54 -3.55
CA GLU A 551 30.67 -1.27 -2.29
C GLU A 551 31.74 -2.33 -2.00
N GLN A 552 31.42 -3.62 -2.17
CA GLN A 552 32.37 -4.70 -1.99
C GLN A 552 33.57 -4.60 -2.96
N GLU A 553 33.34 -4.19 -4.20
CA GLU A 553 34.41 -3.94 -5.17
C GLU A 553 35.33 -2.79 -4.71
N TYR A 554 34.77 -1.66 -4.27
CA TYR A 554 35.56 -0.54 -3.75
C TYR A 554 36.34 -0.93 -2.48
N VAL A 555 35.75 -1.71 -1.59
CA VAL A 555 36.44 -2.23 -0.40
C VAL A 555 37.62 -3.12 -0.81
N ALA A 556 37.46 -3.98 -1.82
CA ALA A 556 38.53 -4.81 -2.35
C ALA A 556 39.65 -3.97 -2.99
N GLN A 557 39.31 -2.96 -3.79
CA GLN A 557 40.26 -2.03 -4.38
C GLN A 557 41.03 -1.24 -3.30
N LEU A 558 40.34 -0.73 -2.28
CA LEU A 558 40.98 -0.05 -1.15
C LEU A 558 41.93 -0.96 -0.36
N ALA A 559 41.58 -2.24 -0.19
CA ALA A 559 42.45 -3.21 0.46
C ALA A 559 43.73 -3.45 -0.37
N ALA A 560 43.60 -3.60 -1.70
CA ALA A 560 44.74 -3.76 -2.60
C ALA A 560 45.67 -2.53 -2.57
N VAL A 561 45.12 -1.32 -2.69
CA VAL A 561 45.92 -0.08 -2.63
C VAL A 561 46.61 0.09 -1.28
N ARG A 562 45.94 -0.28 -0.16
CA ARG A 562 46.56 -0.25 1.16
C ARG A 562 47.73 -1.24 1.26
N GLN A 563 47.61 -2.42 0.67
CA GLN A 563 48.70 -3.38 0.62
C GLN A 563 49.87 -2.84 -0.21
N GLU A 564 49.62 -2.31 -1.40
CA GLU A 564 50.64 -1.71 -2.27
C GLU A 564 51.36 -0.55 -1.57
N LEU A 565 50.63 0.28 -0.83
CA LEU A 565 51.21 1.37 -0.03
C LEU A 565 52.15 0.82 1.06
N GLU A 566 51.77 -0.25 1.74
CA GLU A 566 52.58 -0.85 2.79
C GLU A 566 53.85 -1.51 2.21
N GLU A 567 53.74 -2.17 1.06
CA GLU A 567 54.87 -2.71 0.31
C GLU A 567 55.83 -1.59 -0.13
N ALA A 568 55.31 -0.48 -0.66
CA ALA A 568 56.10 0.68 -1.04
C ALA A 568 56.81 1.32 0.16
N ARG A 569 56.12 1.44 1.31
CA ARG A 569 56.72 1.92 2.56
C ARG A 569 57.87 1.02 2.99
N GLN A 570 57.66 -0.30 2.98
CA GLN A 570 58.70 -1.25 3.34
C GLN A 570 59.92 -1.11 2.42
N ALA A 571 59.71 -1.00 1.10
CA ALA A 571 60.76 -0.77 0.12
C ALA A 571 61.54 0.54 0.38
N VAL A 572 60.84 1.62 0.74
CA VAL A 572 61.49 2.89 1.13
C VAL A 572 62.36 2.68 2.36
N THR A 573 61.86 2.06 3.43
CA THR A 573 62.67 1.82 4.65
C THR A 573 63.92 0.99 4.37
N ASP A 574 63.85 0.02 3.46
CA ASP A 574 65.00 -0.81 3.10
C ASP A 574 66.00 -0.04 2.24
N SER A 575 65.52 0.86 1.36
CA SER A 575 66.38 1.77 0.60
C SER A 575 67.09 2.79 1.51
N GLU A 576 66.41 3.30 2.54
CA GLU A 576 66.99 4.20 3.55
C GLU A 576 68.08 3.50 4.36
N LYS A 577 67.86 2.25 4.79
CA LYS A 577 68.91 1.44 5.45
C LYS A 577 70.12 1.26 4.54
N LYS A 578 69.92 0.99 3.25
CA LYS A 578 70.99 0.84 2.27
C LYS A 578 71.73 2.15 2.04
N LEU A 579 71.02 3.28 2.03
CA LEU A 579 71.61 4.61 1.91
C LEU A 579 72.49 4.90 3.14
N LYS A 580 71.97 4.70 4.35
CA LYS A 580 72.74 4.87 5.61
C LYS A 580 74.01 4.03 5.63
N PHE A 581 73.95 2.76 5.21
CA PHE A 581 75.14 1.92 5.09
C PHE A 581 76.18 2.49 4.11
N LYS A 582 75.74 3.05 2.97
CA LYS A 582 76.64 3.71 2.01
C LYS A 582 77.21 5.01 2.58
N GLU A 583 76.43 5.79 3.32
CA GLU A 583 76.88 7.01 4.00
C GLU A 583 77.95 6.69 5.05
N GLU A 584 77.72 5.69 5.91
CA GLU A 584 78.70 5.21 6.89
C GLU A 584 79.97 4.67 6.22
N THR A 585 79.84 3.95 5.10
CA THR A 585 80.98 3.47 4.32
C THR A 585 81.78 4.62 3.71
N ALA A 586 81.10 5.64 3.19
CA ALA A 586 81.74 6.84 2.65
C ALA A 586 82.46 7.64 3.73
N GLU A 587 81.85 7.80 4.91
CA GLU A 587 82.48 8.43 6.07
C GLU A 587 83.75 7.68 6.50
N ALA A 588 83.68 6.35 6.62
CA ALA A 588 84.84 5.53 6.93
C ALA A 588 85.97 5.66 5.88
N ALA A 589 85.61 5.72 4.59
CA ALA A 589 86.56 5.93 3.51
C ALA A 589 87.21 7.33 3.56
N MET A 590 86.43 8.37 3.90
CA MET A 590 86.96 9.72 4.11
C MET A 590 87.94 9.77 5.28
N ILE A 591 87.59 9.17 6.42
CA ILE A 591 88.49 9.06 7.59
C ILE A 591 89.78 8.32 7.22
N ALA A 592 89.68 7.21 6.48
CA ALA A 592 90.83 6.44 6.02
C ALA A 592 91.73 7.26 5.08
N ARG A 593 91.15 8.01 4.14
CA ARG A 593 91.90 8.92 3.25
C ARG A 593 92.62 10.00 4.04
N ASP A 594 91.93 10.67 4.97
CA ASP A 594 92.52 11.73 5.79
C ASP A 594 93.65 11.19 6.68
N ALA A 595 93.53 9.97 7.18
CA ALA A 595 94.60 9.28 7.91
C ALA A 595 95.80 8.96 6.99
N ALA A 596 95.56 8.50 5.75
CA ALA A 596 96.59 8.25 4.76
C ALA A 596 97.32 9.54 4.35
N GLU A 597 96.61 10.64 4.13
CA GLU A 597 97.21 11.96 3.84
C GLU A 597 98.10 12.46 4.99
N LYS A 598 97.67 12.27 6.25
CA LYS A 598 98.50 12.59 7.42
C LYS A 598 99.77 11.74 7.45
N SER A 599 99.66 10.44 7.15
CA SER A 599 100.81 9.53 7.06
C SER A 599 101.79 9.94 5.95
N LEU A 600 101.26 10.31 4.77
CA LEU A 600 102.05 10.81 3.65
C LEU A 600 102.81 12.09 4.00
N LYS A 601 102.13 13.08 4.61
CA LYS A 601 102.78 14.32 5.08
C LYS A 601 103.92 14.03 6.07
N LEU A 602 103.74 13.08 6.99
CA LEU A 602 104.81 12.66 7.90
C LEU A 602 105.98 11.99 7.17
N ALA A 603 105.71 11.15 6.18
CA ALA A 603 106.74 10.53 5.34
C ALA A 603 107.51 11.57 4.52
N ASP A 604 106.83 12.56 3.93
CA ASP A 604 107.46 13.67 3.20
C ASP A 604 108.36 14.50 4.13
N MET A 605 107.91 14.81 5.35
CA MET A 605 108.74 15.48 6.35
C MET A 605 109.99 14.66 6.71
N ARG A 606 109.84 13.34 6.91
CA ARG A 606 110.98 12.44 7.18
C ARG A 606 111.94 12.39 6.00
N THR A 607 111.42 12.35 4.78
CA THR A 607 112.21 12.32 3.55
C THR A 607 112.97 13.63 3.35
N SER A 608 112.34 14.78 3.59
CA SER A 608 113.05 16.07 3.57
C SER A 608 114.19 16.11 4.58
N ARG A 609 113.97 15.67 5.83
CA ARG A 609 115.07 15.57 6.82
C ARG A 609 116.20 14.66 6.39
N LEU A 610 115.89 13.53 5.73
CA LEU A 610 116.90 12.63 5.19
C LEU A 610 117.66 13.26 4.03
N ARG A 611 116.97 13.99 3.13
CA ARG A 611 117.61 14.76 2.06
C ARG A 611 118.57 15.80 2.63
N ASP A 612 118.13 16.60 3.59
CA ASP A 612 118.99 17.59 4.26
C ASP A 612 120.23 16.92 4.88
N ARG A 613 120.07 15.74 5.47
CA ARG A 613 121.19 14.96 6.03
C ARG A 613 122.13 14.43 4.96
N VAL A 614 121.61 13.97 3.82
CA VAL A 614 122.41 13.51 2.68
C VAL A 614 123.16 14.68 2.05
N GLU A 615 122.52 15.84 1.87
CA GLU A 615 123.18 17.05 1.37
C GLU A 615 124.31 17.49 2.31
N GLU A 616 124.08 17.47 3.63
CA GLU A 616 125.12 17.75 4.62
C GLU A 616 126.27 16.75 4.56
N LEU A 617 125.98 15.44 4.46
CA LEU A 617 127.03 14.42 4.30
C LEU A 617 127.79 14.57 2.97
N THR A 618 127.10 14.95 1.89
CA THR A 618 127.72 15.22 0.58
C THR A 618 128.64 16.43 0.69
N ARG A 619 128.19 17.50 1.36
CA ARG A 619 129.03 18.67 1.64
C ARG A 619 130.27 18.31 2.45
N GLN A 620 130.12 17.45 3.46
CA GLN A 620 131.25 16.92 4.25
C GLN A 620 132.19 16.06 3.40
N LEU A 621 131.68 15.28 2.44
CA LEU A 621 132.47 14.52 1.47
C LEU A 621 133.24 15.46 0.53
N ASP A 622 132.61 16.49 -0.03
CA ASP A 622 133.27 17.49 -0.87
C ASP A 622 134.35 18.27 -0.08
N GLU A 623 134.09 18.59 1.19
CA GLU A 623 135.07 19.16 2.12
C GLU A 623 136.23 18.19 2.40
N LEU A 624 135.98 16.88 2.48
CA LEU A 624 137.01 15.85 2.62
C LEU A 624 137.79 15.61 1.33
N ASP A 625 137.16 15.68 0.15
CA ASP A 625 137.82 15.54 -1.14
C ASP A 625 138.68 16.76 -1.47
N THR A 626 138.24 17.96 -1.11
CA THR A 626 139.10 19.16 -1.17
C THR A 626 140.25 19.09 -0.15
N ARG A 627 140.06 18.44 1.01
CA ARG A 627 141.13 18.14 1.97
C ARG A 627 142.02 16.97 1.54
N GLY A 628 141.48 16.03 0.76
CA GLY A 628 142.15 14.89 0.14
C GLY A 628 143.01 15.33 -1.03
N SER A 629 142.52 16.26 -1.86
CA SER A 629 143.28 16.95 -2.91
C SER A 629 144.40 17.83 -2.36
N ASN A 630 144.33 18.24 -1.09
CA ASN A 630 145.42 18.90 -0.35
C ASN A 630 146.33 17.91 0.42
N ARG A 631 146.02 16.60 0.43
CA ARG A 631 146.88 15.54 1.01
C ARG A 631 147.46 14.58 -0.05
N SER A 632 146.96 14.61 -1.28
CA SER A 632 147.48 13.86 -2.44
C SER A 632 148.66 14.54 -3.17
N GLU A 633 149.36 15.47 -2.49
CA GLU A 633 150.75 15.86 -2.81
C GLU A 633 151.77 15.31 -1.79
N THR A 634 151.35 14.51 -0.81
CA THR A 634 152.28 13.84 0.13
C THR A 634 151.84 12.42 0.43
N HIS A 635 152.65 11.46 -0.06
CA HIS A 635 152.62 10.00 0.19
C HIS A 635 151.92 9.13 -0.85
N GLN A 636 152.61 9.05 -1.99
CA GLN A 636 152.95 7.80 -2.65
C GLN A 636 153.77 6.90 -1.68
N GLU A 637 153.19 5.79 -1.21
CA GLU A 637 153.87 4.50 -0.91
C GLU A 637 152.99 3.59 -0.02
N SER A 638 153.05 2.28 -0.30
CA SER A 638 152.55 1.15 0.48
C SER A 638 151.09 0.74 0.20
N ALA A 639 150.87 -0.20 -0.73
CA ALA A 639 150.87 -1.67 -0.49
C ALA A 639 149.51 -2.13 0.08
N ASN A 640 148.71 -2.82 -0.74
CA ASN A 640 148.59 -4.28 -0.82
C ASN A 640 147.67 -4.89 0.26
N GLU A 641 146.79 -5.76 -0.26
CA GLU A 641 146.25 -6.97 0.39
C GLU A 641 145.23 -6.85 1.54
N MET A 642 144.07 -7.46 1.27
CA MET A 642 143.31 -8.47 2.05
C MET A 642 141.81 -8.17 1.94
N GLU A 643 141.06 -8.99 1.22
CA GLU A 643 140.44 -10.26 1.65
C GLU A 643 139.22 -10.10 2.56
N LEU A 644 138.14 -10.77 2.11
CA LEU A 644 137.13 -11.48 2.89
C LEU A 644 136.28 -10.66 3.89
N SER A 645 134.97 -10.61 3.63
CA SER A 645 134.00 -11.50 4.30
C SER A 645 132.55 -11.03 4.07
N GLU A 646 131.73 -11.96 3.59
CA GLU A 646 130.30 -12.15 3.86
C GLU A 646 129.99 -12.18 5.40
N PRO A 647 128.75 -12.39 5.92
CA PRO A 647 127.38 -12.21 5.39
C PRO A 647 126.33 -11.73 6.46
N LEU A 648 125.02 -11.85 6.12
CA LEU A 648 123.80 -11.96 6.97
C LEU A 648 123.33 -10.66 7.69
N LEU A 649 122.07 -10.24 7.62
CA LEU A 649 120.79 -10.97 7.68
C LEU A 649 119.68 -10.22 6.90
#